data_AF-A0A1V5C136-F1
#
_entry.id   AF-A0A1V5C136-F1
#
_cell.length_a   1.000
_cell.length_b   1.000
_cell.length_c   1.000
_cell.angle_alpha   90.00
_cell.angle_beta   90.00
_cell.angle_gamma   90.00
#
_symmetry.space_group_name_H-M   'P 1'
#
loop_
_entity.id
_entity.type
_entity.pdbx_description
1 polymer ?
#
loop_
_entity_poly.entity_id
_entity_poly.type
_entity_poly.pdbx_seq_one_letter_code
_entity_poly.pdbx_strand_id
1 'polypeptide(L)'
;MRLKNLELLTKAERDEMRDNLDHVLAHMGLPWPVIKERAAGGSVNPASYERALKSLEEDINNILQNIWNEQSKKAGAQVDFYLKALKNAGKKLDKLQAEIIANNIGHLMGKEMAQLAEDKGVTQKIITSYNMAGQATSKILSVPYALTIKDENAMAMLKKDMMFWVGNYYNQSLRDAVSTVVYAFSLSEGLGHWQTGQFIEDILGGKYPIPADYLPNSYVRAEAYWQGLATNVVTRATVLGRIEPMLQADVEEYEIIDAGDARVCPVCKAMSGKKFTIQHAVELRDKMLSAKDPVAIKEVHPWPEQKYAKDIKNADSKQLAAVGLALPDYHFFCRCDYVAVSFRQYNRPEPLPVEVEPEKPVPKNMGLPDSLDGLDYIPGASASLGGAGKKFVYSDSAGVQYIFKPSISKSGNVYEPFRAQAQKVAADLAAKIYDPGDYIPVNIVKALDGKLGTLQKLEKDVLGDLKSVSWKTFGGTSYQMKMIQQEHVLDWAIGNFDSHPGNFIALKDGRVLGVDKEQAFRFLKDPKSTKMSLDYHPNIVVGEQEPIYNTIYRAFANGEVDLDLNAVLPALQRLEKISDAEYTGMVKPYLDALVNSGQVSLSEYPGVMSKVLARKQNIREEFREFYSDLHKKRYNNPSIEAFKFLDEGSYQSIVAPAPLPAVTLGPKELKQMTTKTLKEMAKAKKVEYSSYMTKEELVTCIADPDKATAISLQVKQRIKEAKSLRRAAPASKPKPAPKAEVEPDPFDDLEIIPRTPLGVYIRKDKGVIENQQLFIRRIEINGEMGYQITGKISLPYHGQIRDAIRNLGGMDGQLQFPKGYADFKAGVFRMQLSDTKRPAPAAFYKGSNLESWFVHDESQKALWGYIEIRVMADGKLAGQLVREHLEKLGIKFAGATPAEEDDLILRMSRLLWQHKPGVAVNVDIKTKTLTQMEQLLRDNGLNPGRARDLVEKEVFGAYKTFVEEGISEEYKKAGAEYVWAGVSHNDVKRVADILDENSPGLMSTLSRYQHGLFDTGGSEGSDIGSGGADSAFVRLCCKRNEGVYSYSDHFKGGGIRFHWDIKELERTDWYAYNEDNFGSIRFSDGFKDRKGAIDHVKEVNNDYNSGNEIMFRKGLSKEHLIYVSCDNEAIRQALIRELRSRGINDIGGKSLEEFIIVKTKL
;
A
#
# COMPACT_ATOMS: atom_id res chain seq x y z
N MET A 1 1.10 18.78 -41.76
CA MET A 1 0.01 18.41 -42.71
C MET A 1 -1.33 18.85 -42.10
N ARG A 2 -2.37 19.15 -42.88
CA ARG A 2 -3.53 19.95 -42.41
C ARG A 2 -4.48 19.21 -41.44
N LEU A 3 -4.96 19.96 -40.44
CA LEU A 3 -6.14 19.66 -39.60
C LEU A 3 -7.39 19.37 -40.45
N LYS A 4 -8.20 18.36 -40.11
CA LYS A 4 -9.60 18.28 -40.61
C LYS A 4 -10.64 17.47 -39.82
N ASN A 5 -10.29 16.72 -38.76
CA ASN A 5 -11.25 15.84 -38.05
C ASN A 5 -11.53 16.25 -36.59
N LEU A 6 -11.70 17.56 -36.31
CA LEU A 6 -12.06 18.09 -34.97
C LEU A 6 -13.55 18.45 -34.82
N GLU A 7 -14.40 17.98 -35.75
CA GLU A 7 -15.83 18.30 -35.80
C GLU A 7 -16.74 17.28 -35.07
N LEU A 8 -16.17 16.20 -34.52
CA LEU A 8 -16.92 15.12 -33.87
C LEU A 8 -17.17 15.30 -32.36
N LEU A 9 -16.68 16.38 -31.74
CA LEU A 9 -16.99 16.73 -30.35
C LEU A 9 -17.86 17.97 -30.29
N THR A 10 -18.95 17.90 -29.52
CA THR A 10 -19.86 19.03 -29.28
C THR A 10 -19.16 20.14 -28.50
N LYS A 11 -19.85 21.28 -28.34
CA LYS A 11 -19.34 22.37 -27.51
C LYS A 11 -19.30 21.96 -26.02
N ALA A 12 -20.32 21.24 -25.55
CA ALA A 12 -20.44 20.80 -24.17
C ALA A 12 -19.29 19.88 -23.74
N GLU A 13 -18.96 18.85 -24.52
CA GLU A 13 -17.86 17.91 -24.21
C GLU A 13 -16.48 18.61 -24.16
N ARG A 14 -16.31 19.71 -24.91
CA ARG A 14 -15.09 20.53 -24.89
C ARG A 14 -15.03 21.52 -23.72
N ASP A 15 -16.18 22.00 -23.24
CA ASP A 15 -16.27 22.80 -22.02
C ASP A 15 -16.09 21.89 -20.78
N GLU A 16 -16.66 20.68 -20.79
CA GLU A 16 -16.52 19.66 -19.72
C GLU A 16 -15.08 19.15 -19.56
N MET A 17 -14.35 18.88 -20.65
CA MET A 17 -12.92 18.53 -20.56
C MET A 17 -12.03 19.69 -20.06
N ARG A 18 -12.43 20.95 -20.27
CA ARG A 18 -11.71 22.12 -19.74
C ARG A 18 -11.92 22.22 -18.23
N ASP A 19 -13.18 22.19 -17.81
CA ASP A 19 -13.54 22.44 -16.42
C ASP A 19 -13.03 21.31 -15.50
N ASN A 20 -13.00 20.06 -15.98
CA ASN A 20 -12.35 18.94 -15.27
C ASN A 20 -10.82 19.11 -15.13
N LEU A 21 -10.13 19.71 -16.10
CA LEU A 21 -8.68 19.93 -16.04
C LEU A 21 -8.31 21.09 -15.10
N ASP A 22 -9.11 22.16 -15.11
CA ASP A 22 -8.98 23.28 -14.16
C ASP A 22 -9.24 22.81 -12.71
N HIS A 23 -10.18 21.86 -12.51
CA HIS A 23 -10.51 21.34 -11.18
C HIS A 23 -9.37 20.51 -10.54
N VAL A 24 -8.61 19.74 -11.35
CA VAL A 24 -7.43 18.98 -10.89
C VAL A 24 -6.28 19.92 -10.49
N LEU A 25 -6.05 20.99 -11.26
CA LEU A 25 -4.97 21.95 -10.97
C LEU A 25 -5.28 22.81 -9.75
N ALA A 26 -6.55 23.20 -9.54
CA ALA A 26 -7.00 23.87 -8.32
C ALA A 26 -6.85 23.00 -7.06
N HIS A 27 -6.86 21.66 -7.18
CA HIS A 27 -6.64 20.73 -6.08
C HIS A 27 -5.20 20.81 -5.51
N MET A 28 -4.23 21.24 -6.32
CA MET A 28 -2.79 21.20 -5.98
C MET A 28 -2.24 22.50 -5.39
N GLY A 29 -3.04 23.56 -5.28
CA GLY A 29 -2.67 24.79 -4.56
C GLY A 29 -1.61 25.69 -5.22
N LEU A 30 -1.25 25.45 -6.49
CA LEU A 30 -0.23 26.23 -7.21
C LEU A 30 -0.86 27.49 -7.87
N PRO A 31 -0.36 28.71 -7.60
CA PRO A 31 -0.73 29.88 -8.39
C PRO A 31 -0.08 29.80 -9.78
N TRP A 32 -0.88 29.78 -10.84
CA TRP A 32 -0.42 29.60 -12.22
C TRP A 32 0.01 30.93 -12.88
N PRO A 33 1.30 31.11 -13.23
CA PRO A 33 1.67 32.08 -14.26
C PRO A 33 1.49 31.44 -15.63
N VAL A 34 0.33 31.67 -16.24
CA VAL A 34 -0.04 31.59 -17.67
C VAL A 34 0.87 30.75 -18.60
N ILE A 35 0.45 29.51 -18.90
CA ILE A 35 0.41 29.03 -20.30
C ILE A 35 -1.07 28.90 -20.68
N LYS A 36 -1.56 29.82 -21.50
CA LYS A 36 -2.76 29.59 -22.32
C LYS A 36 -2.30 29.08 -23.68
N GLU A 37 -2.47 27.80 -23.99
CA GLU A 37 -2.54 27.36 -25.38
C GLU A 37 -3.26 26.00 -25.58
N ARG A 38 -4.54 26.14 -25.90
CA ARG A 38 -5.48 25.23 -26.59
C ARG A 38 -5.19 23.71 -26.67
N ALA A 39 -6.17 22.95 -26.19
CA ALA A 39 -6.52 21.64 -26.73
C ALA A 39 -6.91 21.74 -28.22
N ALA A 40 -5.97 21.40 -29.12
CA ALA A 40 -6.21 21.17 -30.55
C ALA A 40 -5.04 20.41 -31.20
N GLY A 41 -4.79 19.16 -30.80
CA GLY A 41 -3.64 18.39 -31.32
C GLY A 41 -2.28 19.09 -31.10
N GLY A 42 -2.19 19.91 -30.05
CA GLY A 42 -1.02 20.71 -29.74
C GLY A 42 0.05 19.87 -29.07
N SER A 43 1.31 20.12 -29.45
CA SER A 43 2.48 19.67 -28.70
C SER A 43 2.35 20.04 -27.22
N VAL A 44 3.00 19.27 -26.34
CA VAL A 44 3.33 19.76 -25.00
C VAL A 44 4.10 21.06 -25.21
N ASN A 45 3.53 22.21 -24.82
CA ASN A 45 4.22 23.49 -24.92
C ASN A 45 5.44 23.39 -23.99
N PRO A 46 6.70 23.36 -24.49
CA PRO A 46 7.85 23.02 -23.64
C PRO A 46 7.99 23.97 -22.46
N ALA A 47 7.64 25.24 -22.66
CA ALA A 47 7.67 26.28 -21.63
C ALA A 47 6.63 26.10 -20.49
N SER A 48 5.65 25.18 -20.60
CA SER A 48 4.75 24.84 -19.49
C SER A 48 5.36 23.76 -18.59
N TYR A 49 5.93 22.74 -19.22
CA TYR A 49 6.63 21.65 -18.56
C TYR A 49 7.90 22.13 -17.85
N GLU A 50 8.73 22.94 -18.52
CA GLU A 50 9.90 23.57 -17.92
C GLU A 50 9.55 24.46 -16.72
N ARG A 51 8.43 25.20 -16.80
CA ARG A 51 7.93 26.00 -15.66
C ARG A 51 7.50 25.15 -14.48
N ALA A 52 6.83 24.02 -14.74
CA ALA A 52 6.41 23.11 -13.69
C ALA A 52 7.60 22.42 -13.00
N LEU A 53 8.61 21.97 -13.76
CA LEU A 53 9.86 21.46 -13.20
C LEU A 53 10.60 22.52 -12.38
N LYS A 54 10.71 23.75 -12.90
CA LYS A 54 11.33 24.88 -12.17
C LYS A 54 10.58 25.22 -10.88
N SER A 55 9.25 25.12 -10.87
CA SER A 55 8.44 25.31 -9.65
C SER A 55 8.72 24.22 -8.62
N LEU A 56 8.92 22.96 -9.04
CA LEU A 56 9.29 21.86 -8.14
C LEU A 56 10.70 22.03 -7.58
N GLU A 57 11.65 22.49 -8.39
CA GLU A 57 13.01 22.85 -7.96
C GLU A 57 12.99 23.99 -6.92
N GLU A 58 12.26 25.08 -7.21
CA GLU A 58 12.08 26.22 -6.30
C GLU A 58 11.41 25.80 -4.99
N ASP A 59 10.35 24.99 -5.04
CA ASP A 59 9.69 24.45 -3.86
C ASP A 59 10.62 23.62 -2.97
N ILE A 60 11.36 22.67 -3.55
CA ILE A 60 12.30 21.81 -2.81
C ILE A 60 13.39 22.67 -2.16
N ASN A 61 13.98 23.60 -2.93
CA ASN A 61 14.96 24.55 -2.41
C ASN A 61 14.41 25.37 -1.24
N ASN A 62 13.21 25.95 -1.39
CA ASN A 62 12.56 26.74 -0.35
C ASN A 62 12.29 25.93 0.93
N ILE A 63 11.84 24.68 0.80
CA ILE A 63 11.64 23.78 1.95
C ILE A 63 12.95 23.54 2.70
N LEU A 64 14.02 23.19 1.98
CA LEU A 64 15.34 22.91 2.57
C LEU A 64 15.92 24.15 3.26
N GLN A 65 15.86 25.32 2.62
CA GLN A 65 16.32 26.58 3.21
C GLN A 65 15.52 26.97 4.45
N ASN A 66 14.19 26.80 4.45
CA ASN A 66 13.36 27.10 5.61
C ASN A 66 13.69 26.18 6.79
N ILE A 67 13.87 24.87 6.55
CA ILE A 67 14.30 23.93 7.60
C ILE A 67 15.71 24.29 8.12
N TRP A 68 16.65 24.61 7.22
CA TRP A 68 18.01 25.02 7.60
C TRP A 68 18.00 26.27 8.50
N ASN A 69 17.21 27.27 8.15
CA ASN A 69 17.07 28.51 8.93
C ASN A 69 16.35 28.26 10.27
N GLU A 70 15.33 27.41 10.32
CA GLU A 70 14.65 26.99 11.56
C GLU A 70 15.61 26.24 12.50
N GLN A 71 16.38 25.29 11.99
CA GLN A 71 17.30 24.48 12.79
C GLN A 71 18.55 25.27 13.22
N SER A 72 19.07 26.18 12.38
CA SER A 72 20.18 27.08 12.76
C SER A 72 19.84 27.92 13.99
N LYS A 73 18.60 28.43 14.06
CA LYS A 73 18.09 29.18 15.22
C LYS A 73 17.96 28.33 16.47
N LYS A 74 17.41 27.11 16.34
CA LYS A 74 17.31 26.15 17.45
C LYS A 74 18.69 25.79 17.99
N ALA A 75 19.66 25.54 17.11
CA ALA A 75 21.05 25.28 17.47
C ALA A 75 21.66 26.45 18.26
N GLY A 76 21.56 27.69 17.77
CA GLY A 76 22.05 28.88 18.48
C GLY A 76 21.43 29.07 19.88
N ALA A 77 20.11 28.86 20.00
CA ALA A 77 19.40 28.92 21.28
C ALA A 77 19.83 27.79 22.25
N GLN A 78 20.06 26.58 21.74
CA GLN A 78 20.53 25.45 22.53
C GLN A 78 21.97 25.68 23.06
N VAL A 79 22.85 26.30 22.26
CA VAL A 79 24.20 26.72 22.68
C VAL A 79 24.12 27.71 23.84
N ASP A 80 23.34 28.78 23.72
CA ASP A 80 23.18 29.78 24.79
C ASP A 80 22.62 29.15 26.08
N PHE A 81 21.67 28.22 25.97
CA PHE A 81 21.17 27.45 27.12
C PHE A 81 22.26 26.62 27.81
N TYR A 82 23.06 25.84 27.07
CA TYR A 82 24.15 25.05 27.65
C TYR A 82 25.23 25.92 28.30
N LEU A 83 25.63 27.03 27.66
CA LEU A 83 26.62 27.96 28.21
C LEU A 83 26.11 28.66 29.49
N LYS A 84 24.82 29.04 29.54
CA LYS A 84 24.18 29.53 30.77
C LYS A 84 24.20 28.49 31.89
N ALA A 85 23.88 27.23 31.60
CA ALA A 85 23.87 26.16 32.59
C ALA A 85 25.27 25.91 33.19
N LEU A 86 26.31 25.89 32.36
CA LEU A 86 27.71 25.75 32.80
C LEU A 86 28.13 26.91 33.72
N LYS A 87 27.83 28.16 33.31
CA LYS A 87 28.10 29.37 34.10
C LYS A 87 27.40 29.33 35.46
N ASN A 88 26.11 28.97 35.50
CA ASN A 88 25.33 28.86 36.74
C ASN A 88 25.85 27.75 37.67
N ALA A 89 26.42 26.68 37.10
CA ALA A 89 27.07 25.61 37.86
C ALA A 89 28.52 25.92 38.29
N GLY A 90 29.03 27.13 38.01
CA GLY A 90 30.41 27.51 38.30
C GLY A 90 31.48 26.75 37.49
N LYS A 91 31.08 26.06 36.41
CA LYS A 91 31.96 25.26 35.57
C LYS A 91 32.50 26.08 34.41
N LYS A 92 33.78 25.87 34.07
CA LYS A 92 34.40 26.45 32.86
C LYS A 92 34.10 25.56 31.65
N LEU A 93 33.90 26.21 30.49
CA LEU A 93 33.87 25.53 29.21
C LEU A 93 35.24 24.89 28.95
N ASP A 94 35.24 23.63 28.55
CA ASP A 94 36.42 22.89 28.12
C ASP A 94 36.21 22.28 26.73
N LYS A 95 37.25 21.62 26.18
CA LYS A 95 37.20 21.04 24.85
C LYS A 95 36.12 19.93 24.72
N LEU A 96 35.96 19.09 25.74
CA LEU A 96 34.99 18.00 25.74
C LEU A 96 33.55 18.56 25.75
N GLN A 97 33.32 19.61 26.52
CA GLN A 97 32.02 20.30 26.55
C GLN A 97 31.69 20.97 25.20
N ALA A 98 32.68 21.57 24.52
CA ALA A 98 32.50 22.10 23.17
C ALA A 98 32.19 21.00 22.13
N GLU A 99 32.86 19.84 22.22
CA GLU A 99 32.60 18.67 21.37
C GLU A 99 31.18 18.09 21.60
N ILE A 100 30.69 18.07 22.84
CA ILE A 100 29.30 17.68 23.17
C ILE A 100 28.28 18.64 22.53
N ILE A 101 28.52 19.95 22.62
CA ILE A 101 27.66 20.97 22.01
C ILE A 101 27.64 20.78 20.48
N ALA A 102 28.79 20.59 19.83
CA ALA A 102 28.89 20.36 18.39
C ALA A 102 28.19 19.05 17.95
N ASN A 103 28.22 17.99 18.77
CA ASN A 103 27.47 16.75 18.49
C ASN A 103 25.95 16.98 18.52
N ASN A 104 25.44 17.74 19.50
CA ASN A 104 24.01 18.03 19.60
C ASN A 104 23.53 18.89 18.41
N ILE A 105 24.29 19.92 18.04
CA ILE A 105 24.04 20.71 16.82
C ILE A 105 24.02 19.78 15.59
N GLY A 106 24.92 18.81 15.50
CA GLY A 106 24.94 17.86 14.38
C GLY A 106 23.75 16.91 14.30
N HIS A 107 23.08 16.65 15.42
CA HIS A 107 21.81 15.93 15.39
C HIS A 107 20.72 16.77 14.71
N LEU A 108 20.58 18.04 15.12
CA LEU A 108 19.62 19.00 14.57
C LEU A 108 19.87 19.29 13.08
N MET A 109 21.11 19.66 12.76
CA MET A 109 21.53 20.14 11.43
C MET A 109 21.78 19.01 10.42
N GLY A 110 21.78 17.76 10.86
CA GLY A 110 21.93 16.57 10.00
C GLY A 110 20.69 15.67 10.04
N LYS A 111 20.58 14.83 11.08
CA LYS A 111 19.55 13.78 11.13
C LYS A 111 18.12 14.34 11.20
N GLU A 112 17.87 15.33 12.05
CA GLU A 112 16.53 15.94 12.13
C GLU A 112 16.19 16.72 10.86
N MET A 113 17.17 17.42 10.26
CA MET A 113 16.96 18.11 8.99
C MET A 113 16.50 17.15 7.88
N ALA A 114 17.12 15.98 7.76
CA ALA A 114 16.72 14.97 6.78
C ALA A 114 15.28 14.47 7.02
N GLN A 115 14.92 14.18 8.29
CA GLN A 115 13.55 13.79 8.63
C GLN A 115 12.54 14.90 8.31
N LEU A 116 12.83 16.14 8.68
CA LEU A 116 11.95 17.28 8.41
C LEU A 116 11.80 17.57 6.91
N ALA A 117 12.82 17.29 6.09
CA ALA A 117 12.71 17.41 4.63
C ALA A 117 11.76 16.35 4.06
N GLU A 118 11.84 15.12 4.56
CA GLU A 118 10.88 14.06 4.22
C GLU A 118 9.45 14.44 4.66
N ASP A 119 9.27 14.86 5.91
CA ASP A 119 7.98 15.23 6.52
C ASP A 119 7.32 16.44 5.83
N LYS A 120 8.11 17.46 5.43
CA LYS A 120 7.63 18.62 4.64
C LYS A 120 7.43 18.30 3.15
N GLY A 121 7.47 17.02 2.75
CA GLY A 121 6.98 16.55 1.44
C GLY A 121 7.99 16.58 0.29
N VAL A 122 9.30 16.72 0.56
CA VAL A 122 10.34 16.72 -0.49
C VAL A 122 10.30 15.41 -1.30
N THR A 123 10.15 14.27 -0.62
CA THR A 123 9.99 12.93 -1.26
C THR A 123 8.89 12.93 -2.33
N GLN A 124 7.72 13.52 -2.02
CA GLN A 124 6.59 13.53 -2.94
C GLN A 124 6.89 14.41 -4.16
N LYS A 125 7.64 15.51 -4.01
CA LYS A 125 8.05 16.37 -5.13
C LYS A 125 9.04 15.66 -6.07
N ILE A 126 9.96 14.85 -5.54
CA ILE A 126 10.87 14.01 -6.36
C ILE A 126 10.06 13.01 -7.21
N ILE A 127 9.11 12.31 -6.58
CA ILE A 127 8.19 11.37 -7.25
C ILE A 127 7.38 12.08 -8.33
N THR A 128 6.89 13.30 -8.04
CA THR A 128 6.16 14.12 -9.01
C THR A 128 7.03 14.51 -10.20
N SER A 129 8.30 14.93 -10.01
CA SER A 129 9.24 15.21 -11.11
C SER A 129 9.48 13.99 -12.00
N TYR A 130 9.69 12.81 -11.40
CA TYR A 130 9.87 11.54 -12.10
C TYR A 130 8.65 11.20 -12.96
N ASN A 131 7.45 11.24 -12.36
CA ASN A 131 6.21 10.89 -13.03
C ASN A 131 5.82 11.89 -14.11
N MET A 132 6.03 13.20 -13.88
CA MET A 132 5.80 14.23 -14.90
C MET A 132 6.70 14.04 -16.11
N ALA A 133 7.97 13.69 -15.92
CA ALA A 133 8.90 13.44 -17.00
C ALA A 133 8.49 12.21 -17.82
N GLY A 134 8.14 11.11 -17.14
CA GLY A 134 7.64 9.91 -17.78
C GLY A 134 6.35 10.17 -18.58
N GLN A 135 5.36 10.84 -17.99
CA GLN A 135 4.11 11.20 -18.67
C GLN A 135 4.33 12.14 -19.86
N ALA A 136 5.21 13.14 -19.72
CA ALA A 136 5.54 14.05 -20.81
C ALA A 136 6.18 13.30 -21.98
N THR A 137 7.15 12.42 -21.71
CA THR A 137 7.78 11.60 -22.75
C THR A 137 6.82 10.57 -23.34
N SER A 138 6.02 9.84 -22.54
CA SER A 138 4.96 8.97 -23.03
C SER A 138 4.02 9.68 -23.99
N LYS A 139 3.63 10.93 -23.68
CA LYS A 139 2.77 11.76 -24.55
C LYS A 139 3.48 12.24 -25.82
N ILE A 140 4.76 12.61 -25.74
CA ILE A 140 5.56 13.01 -26.92
C ILE A 140 5.77 11.81 -27.86
N LEU A 141 5.96 10.62 -27.30
CA LEU A 141 6.23 9.37 -28.02
C LEU A 141 4.98 8.57 -28.39
N SER A 142 3.80 9.00 -27.93
CA SER A 142 2.50 8.34 -28.16
C SER A 142 2.39 6.91 -27.59
N VAL A 143 3.05 6.63 -26.47
CA VAL A 143 2.99 5.34 -25.74
C VAL A 143 2.21 5.46 -24.43
N PRO A 144 1.56 4.38 -23.94
CA PRO A 144 0.83 4.43 -22.68
C PRO A 144 1.79 4.60 -21.49
N TYR A 145 1.52 5.58 -20.62
CA TYR A 145 2.29 5.72 -19.37
C TYR A 145 1.87 4.68 -18.34
N ALA A 146 2.80 3.82 -17.94
CA ALA A 146 2.62 2.81 -16.90
C ALA A 146 3.89 2.70 -16.06
N LEU A 147 3.74 2.53 -14.74
CA LEU A 147 4.84 2.30 -13.81
C LEU A 147 5.16 0.80 -13.72
N THR A 148 6.45 0.48 -13.75
CA THR A 148 7.02 -0.86 -13.57
C THR A 148 7.72 -0.97 -12.21
N ILE A 149 8.10 -2.19 -11.82
CA ILE A 149 8.94 -2.42 -10.63
C ILE A 149 10.29 -1.66 -10.74
N LYS A 150 10.81 -1.43 -11.95
CA LYS A 150 12.06 -0.65 -12.12
C LYS A 150 11.86 0.83 -11.81
N ASP A 151 10.69 1.39 -12.12
CA ASP A 151 10.35 2.79 -11.85
C ASP A 151 10.14 3.02 -10.35
N GLU A 152 9.46 2.10 -9.66
CA GLU A 152 9.33 2.12 -8.20
C GLU A 152 10.69 2.08 -7.49
N ASN A 153 11.59 1.19 -7.94
CA ASN A 153 12.96 1.12 -7.43
C ASN A 153 13.78 2.39 -7.72
N ALA A 154 13.58 3.03 -8.89
CA ALA A 154 14.24 4.29 -9.21
C ALA A 154 13.76 5.43 -8.31
N MET A 155 12.45 5.56 -8.07
CA MET A 155 11.90 6.55 -7.14
C MET A 155 12.40 6.31 -5.69
N ALA A 156 12.47 5.06 -5.24
CA ALA A 156 13.01 4.71 -3.93
C ALA A 156 14.50 5.03 -3.79
N MET A 157 15.29 4.78 -4.85
CA MET A 157 16.72 5.12 -4.89
C MET A 157 16.96 6.64 -4.85
N LEU A 158 16.22 7.42 -5.65
CA LEU A 158 16.28 8.88 -5.67
C LEU A 158 15.95 9.51 -4.30
N LYS A 159 14.94 8.99 -3.61
CA LYS A 159 14.61 9.39 -2.23
C LYS A 159 15.79 9.17 -1.29
N LYS A 160 16.38 7.96 -1.30
CA LYS A 160 17.49 7.58 -0.42
C LYS A 160 18.75 8.42 -0.69
N ASP A 161 19.08 8.66 -1.95
CA ASP A 161 20.20 9.49 -2.37
C ASP A 161 20.07 10.92 -1.84
N MET A 162 18.91 11.57 -2.06
CA MET A 162 18.73 12.94 -1.59
C MET A 162 18.79 13.07 -0.07
N MET A 163 18.11 12.21 0.69
CA MET A 163 18.08 12.31 2.16
C MET A 163 19.45 12.06 2.79
N PHE A 164 20.31 11.24 2.16
CA PHE A 164 21.70 11.09 2.55
C PHE A 164 22.51 12.39 2.41
N TRP A 165 22.36 13.12 1.29
CA TRP A 165 23.08 14.39 1.11
C TRP A 165 22.59 15.50 2.03
N VAL A 166 21.27 15.57 2.30
CA VAL A 166 20.70 16.47 3.32
C VAL A 166 21.31 16.17 4.70
N GLY A 167 21.31 14.91 5.14
CA GLY A 167 21.84 14.51 6.44
C GLY A 167 23.36 14.69 6.60
N ASN A 168 24.13 14.52 5.51
CA ASN A 168 25.59 14.60 5.52
C ASN A 168 26.17 16.00 5.29
N TYR A 169 25.33 17.03 5.07
CA TYR A 169 25.84 18.39 4.88
C TYR A 169 26.57 18.91 6.14
N TYR A 170 26.15 18.49 7.34
CA TYR A 170 26.83 18.74 8.62
C TYR A 170 28.10 17.88 8.84
N ASN A 171 28.90 17.62 7.80
CA ASN A 171 30.07 16.74 7.92
C ASN A 171 31.12 17.24 8.93
N GLN A 172 32.12 16.38 9.20
CA GLN A 172 33.18 16.62 10.18
C GLN A 172 33.83 18.01 10.07
N SER A 173 34.04 18.57 8.86
CA SER A 173 34.64 19.89 8.71
C SER A 173 33.79 21.03 9.27
N LEU A 174 32.46 20.96 9.15
CA LEU A 174 31.56 21.95 9.75
C LEU A 174 31.45 21.75 11.27
N ARG A 175 31.36 20.50 11.72
CA ARG A 175 31.35 20.11 13.14
C ARG A 175 32.60 20.61 13.88
N ASP A 176 33.78 20.35 13.32
CA ASP A 176 35.05 20.69 13.95
C ASP A 176 35.28 22.21 13.94
N ALA A 177 34.81 22.93 12.90
CA ALA A 177 34.78 24.39 12.88
C ALA A 177 33.86 24.99 13.94
N VAL A 178 32.61 24.50 14.06
CA VAL A 178 31.67 24.92 15.12
C VAL A 178 32.25 24.65 16.51
N SER A 179 32.83 23.48 16.74
CA SER A 179 33.51 23.16 18.01
C SER A 179 34.67 24.10 18.30
N THR A 180 35.45 24.48 17.28
CA THR A 180 36.58 25.41 17.42
C THR A 180 36.10 26.83 17.73
N VAL A 181 35.06 27.31 17.05
CA VAL A 181 34.45 28.62 17.30
C VAL A 181 33.87 28.71 18.71
N VAL A 182 33.08 27.71 19.14
CA VAL A 182 32.47 27.66 20.49
C VAL A 182 33.56 27.69 21.57
N TYR A 183 34.64 26.92 21.39
CA TYR A 183 35.75 26.85 22.34
C TYR A 183 36.58 28.15 22.37
N ALA A 184 36.95 28.70 21.21
CA ALA A 184 37.79 29.91 21.12
C ALA A 184 37.06 31.15 21.64
N PHE A 185 35.94 31.53 21.02
CA PHE A 185 35.28 32.81 21.30
C PHE A 185 34.71 32.92 22.72
N SER A 186 34.35 31.80 23.34
CA SER A 186 33.87 31.77 24.73
C SER A 186 35.01 31.82 25.78
N LEU A 187 36.27 31.61 25.40
CA LEU A 187 37.41 31.55 26.31
C LEU A 187 38.47 32.64 26.08
N SER A 188 38.81 32.97 24.82
CA SER A 188 39.89 33.93 24.50
C SER A 188 39.40 35.37 24.34
N GLU A 189 38.20 35.58 23.82
CA GLU A 189 37.64 36.91 23.51
C GLU A 189 36.70 37.45 24.61
N GLY A 190 36.32 36.62 25.59
CA GLY A 190 35.47 37.02 26.71
C GLY A 190 34.01 37.33 26.34
N LEU A 191 33.54 36.91 25.15
CA LEU A 191 32.17 37.15 24.69
C LEU A 191 31.13 36.48 25.61
N GLY A 192 30.01 37.17 25.82
CA GLY A 192 28.91 36.64 26.61
C GLY A 192 28.18 35.49 25.89
N HIS A 193 27.65 34.54 26.65
CA HIS A 193 26.93 33.35 26.15
C HIS A 193 25.87 33.66 25.07
N TRP A 194 25.17 34.78 25.17
CA TRP A 194 24.19 35.23 24.18
C TRP A 194 24.85 35.67 22.87
N GLN A 195 25.98 36.37 22.95
CA GLN A 195 26.78 36.77 21.78
C GLN A 195 27.36 35.53 21.09
N THR A 196 27.82 34.53 21.84
CA THR A 196 28.24 33.23 21.28
C THR A 196 27.08 32.51 20.58
N GLY A 197 25.89 32.46 21.20
CA GLY A 197 24.70 31.86 20.60
C GLY A 197 24.26 32.54 19.30
N GLN A 198 24.24 33.87 19.28
CA GLN A 198 23.98 34.65 18.06
C GLN A 198 25.06 34.44 17.00
N PHE A 199 26.33 34.43 17.37
CA PHE A 199 27.42 34.20 16.43
C PHE A 199 27.31 32.82 15.76
N ILE A 200 26.88 31.78 16.50
CA ILE A 200 26.57 30.46 15.91
C ILE A 200 25.34 30.51 14.99
N GLU A 201 24.26 31.22 15.34
CA GLU A 201 23.12 31.45 14.44
C GLU A 201 23.56 32.14 13.14
N ASP A 202 24.39 33.18 13.24
CA ASP A 202 24.90 33.97 12.11
C ASP A 202 25.88 33.19 11.22
N ILE A 203 26.66 32.27 11.80
CA ILE A 203 27.55 31.35 11.07
C ILE A 203 26.74 30.29 10.34
N LEU A 204 25.79 29.63 11.01
CA LEU A 204 24.96 28.61 10.38
C LEU A 204 23.99 29.24 9.35
N GLY A 205 23.48 30.44 9.62
CA GLY A 205 22.66 31.24 8.72
C GLY A 205 23.42 32.02 7.64
N GLY A 206 24.76 31.98 7.62
CA GLY A 206 25.60 32.58 6.58
C GLY A 206 25.58 34.12 6.50
N LYS A 207 25.26 34.83 7.59
CA LYS A 207 25.09 36.29 7.62
C LYS A 207 26.38 37.09 7.83
N TYR A 208 27.42 36.48 8.44
CA TYR A 208 28.69 37.13 8.71
C TYR A 208 29.88 36.33 8.16
N PRO A 209 30.90 36.99 7.60
CA PRO A 209 32.16 36.34 7.25
C PRO A 209 32.96 36.01 8.50
N ILE A 210 33.27 34.73 8.70
CA ILE A 210 34.29 34.28 9.66
C ILE A 210 35.67 34.67 9.10
N PRO A 211 36.66 35.05 9.94
CA PRO A 211 38.03 35.26 9.47
C PRO A 211 38.58 34.02 8.77
N ALA A 212 39.22 34.20 7.61
CA ALA A 212 39.61 33.12 6.70
C ALA A 212 40.52 32.03 7.35
N ASP A 213 41.19 32.37 8.45
CA ASP A 213 42.09 31.50 9.19
C ASP A 213 41.36 30.35 9.94
N TYR A 214 40.04 30.42 10.10
CA TYR A 214 39.25 29.50 10.93
C TYR A 214 38.27 28.59 10.15
N LEU A 215 38.21 28.68 8.82
CA LEU A 215 37.35 27.84 7.99
C LEU A 215 38.00 27.39 6.67
N PRO A 216 37.75 26.16 6.20
CA PRO A 216 38.01 25.78 4.81
C PRO A 216 37.18 26.63 3.83
N ASN A 217 37.75 26.92 2.66
CA ASN A 217 37.15 27.75 1.58
C ASN A 217 35.78 27.30 1.02
N SER A 218 35.19 26.21 1.53
CA SER A 218 33.91 25.65 1.08
C SER A 218 32.67 26.32 1.69
N TYR A 219 32.83 27.21 2.68
CA TYR A 219 31.72 27.70 3.49
C TYR A 219 31.34 29.17 3.19
N VAL A 220 30.76 29.42 2.01
CA VAL A 220 30.01 30.66 1.70
C VAL A 220 28.82 30.32 0.77
N ARG A 221 27.60 30.35 1.32
CA ARG A 221 26.25 30.09 0.72
C ARG A 221 25.69 28.67 0.90
N ALA A 222 25.09 28.40 2.07
CA ALA A 222 24.17 27.27 2.25
C ALA A 222 22.97 27.32 1.27
N GLU A 223 22.45 28.53 0.98
CA GLU A 223 21.47 28.80 -0.07
C GLU A 223 21.85 28.17 -1.42
N ALA A 224 23.10 28.37 -1.88
CA ALA A 224 23.59 27.81 -3.13
C ALA A 224 23.75 26.28 -3.06
N TYR A 225 24.05 25.72 -1.87
CA TYR A 225 24.07 24.28 -1.69
C TYR A 225 22.66 23.67 -1.82
N TRP A 226 21.67 24.24 -1.13
CA TRP A 226 20.28 23.75 -1.18
C TRP A 226 19.66 23.93 -2.57
N GLN A 227 19.96 25.04 -3.25
CA GLN A 227 19.55 25.25 -4.63
C GLN A 227 20.16 24.17 -5.54
N GLY A 228 21.48 23.95 -5.47
CA GLY A 228 22.15 22.96 -6.32
C GLY A 228 21.69 21.53 -6.05
N LEU A 229 21.37 21.18 -4.80
CA LEU A 229 20.82 19.87 -4.45
C LEU A 229 19.39 19.69 -5.02
N ALA A 230 18.58 20.75 -4.99
CA ALA A 230 17.25 20.75 -5.61
C ALA A 230 17.33 20.65 -7.14
N THR A 231 18.20 21.42 -7.80
CA THR A 231 18.45 21.28 -9.25
C THR A 231 18.87 19.85 -9.57
N ASN A 232 19.81 19.29 -8.79
CA ASN A 232 20.40 17.98 -9.04
C ASN A 232 19.36 16.85 -9.00
N VAL A 233 18.56 16.78 -7.93
CA VAL A 233 17.57 15.71 -7.75
C VAL A 233 16.42 15.84 -8.77
N VAL A 234 16.00 17.05 -9.13
CA VAL A 234 14.94 17.26 -10.13
C VAL A 234 15.44 16.86 -11.53
N THR A 235 16.66 17.25 -11.91
CA THR A 235 17.28 16.82 -13.17
C THR A 235 17.41 15.30 -13.23
N ARG A 236 17.95 14.66 -12.19
CA ARG A 236 18.14 13.19 -12.16
C ARG A 236 16.82 12.41 -12.16
N ALA A 237 15.82 12.86 -11.39
CA ALA A 237 14.48 12.27 -11.39
C ALA A 237 13.81 12.41 -12.77
N THR A 238 13.92 13.59 -13.38
CA THR A 238 13.44 13.85 -14.74
C THR A 238 14.10 12.92 -15.75
N VAL A 239 15.42 12.78 -15.68
CA VAL A 239 16.19 11.98 -16.64
C VAL A 239 15.83 10.49 -16.55
N LEU A 240 15.78 9.94 -15.33
CA LEU A 240 15.45 8.52 -15.14
C LEU A 240 13.99 8.20 -15.48
N GLY A 241 13.05 9.13 -15.25
CA GLY A 241 11.63 8.94 -15.53
C GLY A 241 11.28 8.81 -17.02
N ARG A 242 12.17 9.22 -17.92
CA ARG A 242 11.97 9.13 -19.38
C ARG A 242 12.42 7.80 -19.99
N ILE A 243 13.21 7.00 -19.28
CA ILE A 243 13.84 5.79 -19.84
C ILE A 243 12.79 4.76 -20.25
N GLU A 244 11.83 4.47 -19.38
CA GLU A 244 10.84 3.42 -19.63
C GLU A 244 9.87 3.79 -20.78
N PRO A 245 9.33 5.02 -20.87
CA PRO A 245 8.61 5.48 -22.05
C PRO A 245 9.43 5.46 -23.35
N MET A 246 10.74 5.72 -23.30
CA MET A 246 11.60 5.62 -24.49
C MET A 246 11.83 4.16 -24.93
N LEU A 247 11.91 3.21 -23.98
CA LEU A 247 11.92 1.78 -24.29
C LEU A 247 10.61 1.31 -24.91
N GLN A 248 9.47 1.71 -24.34
CA GLN A 248 8.13 1.39 -24.86
C GLN A 248 7.88 1.96 -26.26
N ALA A 249 8.61 2.99 -26.67
CA ALA A 249 8.51 3.66 -27.96
C ALA A 249 9.56 3.19 -28.99
N ASP A 250 10.32 2.13 -28.70
CA ASP A 250 11.42 1.64 -29.54
C ASP A 250 12.42 2.76 -29.93
N VAL A 251 12.77 3.66 -29.00
CA VAL A 251 13.86 4.63 -29.24
C VAL A 251 15.17 3.88 -29.43
N GLU A 252 15.85 4.10 -30.55
CA GLU A 252 17.16 3.50 -30.83
C GLU A 252 18.27 4.39 -30.29
N GLU A 253 18.29 5.67 -30.67
CA GLU A 253 19.20 6.68 -30.13
C GLU A 253 18.48 7.93 -29.59
N TYR A 254 19.07 8.50 -28.56
CA TYR A 254 18.74 9.82 -28.02
C TYR A 254 19.95 10.77 -28.11
N GLU A 255 19.69 12.07 -28.07
CA GLU A 255 20.69 13.14 -28.06
C GLU A 255 20.59 13.94 -26.77
N ILE A 256 21.75 14.25 -26.19
CA ILE A 256 21.88 15.15 -25.05
C ILE A 256 21.71 16.59 -25.55
N ILE A 257 20.83 17.34 -24.89
CA ILE A 257 20.60 18.76 -25.14
C ILE A 257 21.01 19.58 -23.92
N ASP A 258 21.61 20.75 -24.15
CA ASP A 258 21.85 21.75 -23.10
C ASP A 258 20.75 22.82 -23.07
N ALA A 259 20.70 23.61 -21.99
CA ALA A 259 19.67 24.61 -21.77
C ALA A 259 19.73 25.87 -22.68
N GLY A 260 20.67 25.93 -23.63
CA GLY A 260 20.77 26.95 -24.67
C GLY A 260 21.16 28.36 -24.21
N ASP A 261 21.38 28.58 -22.91
CA ASP A 261 21.58 29.91 -22.32
C ASP A 261 23.03 30.21 -21.86
N ALA A 262 23.29 31.46 -21.52
CA ALA A 262 24.62 31.95 -21.13
C ALA A 262 25.19 31.31 -19.84
N ARG A 263 24.42 30.50 -19.10
CA ARG A 263 24.83 29.79 -17.88
C ARG A 263 25.26 28.35 -18.15
N VAL A 264 25.27 27.89 -19.40
CA VAL A 264 25.72 26.55 -19.79
C VAL A 264 27.25 26.47 -19.67
N CYS A 265 27.74 25.50 -18.88
CA CYS A 265 29.17 25.33 -18.61
C CYS A 265 29.91 24.61 -19.77
N PRO A 266 31.25 24.68 -19.83
CA PRO A 266 32.06 23.97 -20.81
C PRO A 266 31.74 22.48 -20.97
N VAL A 267 31.51 21.75 -19.87
CA VAL A 267 31.15 20.32 -19.91
C VAL A 267 29.77 20.10 -20.56
N CYS A 268 28.73 20.81 -20.11
CA CYS A 268 27.40 20.69 -20.71
C CYS A 268 27.42 21.03 -22.21
N LYS A 269 28.17 22.06 -22.59
CA LYS A 269 28.37 22.46 -24.00
C LYS A 269 29.19 21.45 -24.83
N ALA A 270 29.97 20.58 -24.18
CA ALA A 270 30.70 19.48 -24.84
C ALA A 270 29.87 18.19 -24.95
N MET A 271 28.90 18.01 -24.04
CA MET A 271 27.92 16.91 -24.07
C MET A 271 26.74 17.18 -25.02
N SER A 272 26.35 18.44 -25.19
CA SER A 272 25.32 18.87 -26.14
C SER A 272 25.59 18.36 -27.55
N GLY A 273 24.60 17.71 -28.16
CA GLY A 273 24.72 17.07 -29.48
C GLY A 273 25.36 15.67 -29.48
N LYS A 274 25.77 15.12 -28.32
CA LYS A 274 26.23 13.73 -28.21
C LYS A 274 25.03 12.79 -28.25
N LYS A 275 25.13 11.74 -29.08
CA LYS A 275 24.10 10.70 -29.25
C LYS A 275 24.47 9.42 -28.55
N PHE A 276 23.51 8.73 -27.95
CA PHE A 276 23.70 7.46 -27.27
C PHE A 276 22.53 6.52 -27.59
N THR A 277 22.77 5.21 -27.58
CA THR A 277 21.68 4.23 -27.70
C THR A 277 20.86 4.17 -26.41
N ILE A 278 19.57 3.82 -26.50
CA ILE A 278 18.72 3.64 -25.31
C ILE A 278 19.31 2.62 -24.32
N GLN A 279 20.03 1.63 -24.83
CA GLN A 279 20.72 0.61 -24.03
C GLN A 279 21.78 1.22 -23.10
N HIS A 280 22.51 2.26 -23.51
CA HIS A 280 23.43 2.96 -22.61
C HIS A 280 22.71 3.66 -21.44
N ALA A 281 21.50 4.19 -21.65
CA ALA A 281 20.68 4.75 -20.58
C ALA A 281 20.20 3.67 -19.60
N VAL A 282 19.74 2.54 -20.13
CA VAL A 282 19.32 1.37 -19.32
C VAL A 282 20.47 0.83 -18.48
N GLU A 283 21.67 0.66 -19.06
CA GLU A 283 22.84 0.18 -18.32
C GLU A 283 23.26 1.15 -17.22
N LEU A 284 23.21 2.45 -17.45
CA LEU A 284 23.51 3.44 -16.42
C LEU A 284 22.47 3.44 -15.30
N ARG A 285 21.16 3.43 -15.64
CA ARG A 285 20.06 3.28 -14.66
C ARG A 285 20.24 2.02 -13.83
N ASP A 286 20.40 0.87 -14.46
CA ASP A 286 20.43 -0.42 -13.77
C ASP A 286 21.71 -0.56 -12.90
N LYS A 287 22.84 0.06 -13.29
CA LYS A 287 24.02 0.22 -12.41
C LYS A 287 23.74 1.12 -11.20
N MET A 288 23.07 2.26 -11.38
CA MET A 288 22.71 3.17 -10.29
C MET A 288 21.71 2.51 -9.32
N LEU A 289 20.75 1.73 -9.82
CA LEU A 289 19.83 0.93 -9.00
C LEU A 289 20.56 -0.18 -8.21
N SER A 290 21.66 -0.70 -8.76
CA SER A 290 22.49 -1.73 -8.11
C SER A 290 23.49 -1.15 -7.09
N ALA A 291 23.64 0.17 -7.01
CA ALA A 291 24.54 0.83 -6.07
C ALA A 291 24.01 0.68 -4.62
N LYS A 292 24.88 0.25 -3.71
CA LYS A 292 24.49 -0.05 -2.31
C LYS A 292 24.20 1.23 -1.51
N ASP A 293 24.85 2.32 -1.86
CA ASP A 293 24.78 3.60 -1.17
C ASP A 293 25.07 4.79 -2.12
N PRO A 294 24.77 6.02 -1.69
CA PRO A 294 24.99 7.24 -2.49
C PRO A 294 26.44 7.58 -2.84
N VAL A 295 27.43 6.97 -2.18
CA VAL A 295 28.85 7.16 -2.55
C VAL A 295 29.15 6.29 -3.77
N ALA A 296 28.70 5.03 -3.78
CA ALA A 296 28.80 4.14 -4.95
C ALA A 296 28.07 4.71 -6.19
N ILE A 297 26.99 5.48 -6.03
CA ILE A 297 26.33 6.18 -7.16
C ILE A 297 27.30 7.16 -7.85
N LYS A 298 28.17 7.85 -7.10
CA LYS A 298 29.17 8.78 -7.66
C LYS A 298 30.30 8.07 -8.42
N GLU A 299 30.56 6.80 -8.12
CA GLU A 299 31.51 5.97 -8.88
C GLU A 299 30.89 5.48 -10.19
N VAL A 300 29.59 5.14 -10.16
CA VAL A 300 28.81 4.73 -11.34
C VAL A 300 28.55 5.89 -12.31
N HIS A 301 28.28 7.08 -11.77
CA HIS A 301 27.93 8.28 -12.53
C HIS A 301 28.74 9.50 -12.03
N PRO A 302 30.03 9.62 -12.43
CA PRO A 302 30.93 10.67 -11.97
C PRO A 302 30.72 11.99 -12.72
N TRP A 303 30.88 13.12 -12.02
CA TRP A 303 30.89 14.45 -12.62
C TRP A 303 32.29 14.87 -13.08
N PRO A 304 32.52 15.17 -14.36
CA PRO A 304 33.84 15.54 -14.85
C PRO A 304 34.17 17.01 -14.53
N GLU A 305 35.44 17.27 -14.20
CA GLU A 305 35.93 18.64 -14.04
C GLU A 305 35.89 19.42 -15.36
N GLN A 306 35.68 20.74 -15.28
CA GLN A 306 35.53 21.62 -16.45
C GLN A 306 36.75 21.62 -17.40
N LYS A 307 37.94 21.26 -16.90
CA LYS A 307 39.17 21.13 -17.72
C LYS A 307 39.06 20.02 -18.79
N TYR A 308 38.30 18.96 -18.52
CA TYR A 308 38.12 17.82 -19.42
C TYR A 308 37.09 18.05 -20.55
N ALA A 309 36.48 19.24 -20.62
CA ALA A 309 35.48 19.56 -21.66
C ALA A 309 36.03 19.39 -23.09
N LYS A 310 37.33 19.58 -23.32
CA LYS A 310 37.97 19.31 -24.62
C LYS A 310 38.02 17.81 -24.93
N ASP A 311 38.36 17.00 -23.95
CA ASP A 311 38.50 15.55 -24.10
C ASP A 311 37.12 14.91 -24.30
N ILE A 312 36.12 15.34 -23.52
CA ILE A 312 34.70 14.96 -23.69
C ILE A 312 34.18 15.33 -25.09
N LYS A 313 34.52 16.51 -25.59
CA LYS A 313 34.12 16.93 -26.94
C LYS A 313 34.68 15.98 -28.01
N ASN A 314 35.91 15.49 -27.82
CA ASN A 314 36.60 14.62 -28.78
C ASN A 314 36.26 13.13 -28.61
N ALA A 315 35.78 12.70 -27.44
CA ALA A 315 35.43 11.31 -27.15
C ALA A 315 34.17 10.84 -27.88
N ASP A 316 34.12 9.54 -28.19
CA ASP A 316 32.94 8.88 -28.76
C ASP A 316 31.92 8.45 -27.68
N SER A 317 30.71 8.12 -28.10
CA SER A 317 29.60 7.78 -27.21
C SER A 317 29.82 6.49 -26.42
N LYS A 318 30.61 5.54 -26.92
CA LYS A 318 30.94 4.30 -26.21
C LYS A 318 31.98 4.56 -25.13
N GLN A 319 32.98 5.39 -25.40
CA GLN A 319 33.94 5.87 -24.42
C GLN A 319 33.24 6.64 -23.30
N LEU A 320 32.34 7.57 -23.64
CA LEU A 320 31.57 8.36 -22.67
C LEU A 320 30.60 7.50 -21.84
N ALA A 321 29.90 6.53 -22.46
CA ALA A 321 29.03 5.62 -21.73
C ALA A 321 29.80 4.68 -20.79
N ALA A 322 30.99 4.22 -21.18
CA ALA A 322 31.84 3.37 -20.35
C ALA A 322 32.29 4.04 -19.04
N VAL A 323 32.46 5.37 -19.05
CA VAL A 323 32.78 6.18 -17.86
C VAL A 323 31.54 6.81 -17.18
N GLY A 324 30.33 6.33 -17.51
CA GLY A 324 29.10 6.73 -16.84
C GLY A 324 28.51 8.08 -17.27
N LEU A 325 28.91 8.64 -18.42
CA LEU A 325 28.43 9.95 -18.92
C LEU A 325 27.28 9.84 -19.95
N ALA A 326 26.62 8.69 -20.05
CA ALA A 326 25.55 8.44 -21.03
C ALA A 326 24.31 9.32 -20.81
N LEU A 327 24.00 9.70 -19.57
CA LEU A 327 22.86 10.54 -19.20
C LEU A 327 23.34 11.77 -18.39
N PRO A 328 22.56 12.86 -18.34
CA PRO A 328 22.73 13.89 -17.31
C PRO A 328 22.36 13.30 -15.93
N ASP A 329 22.83 13.84 -14.82
CA ASP A 329 23.47 15.14 -14.59
C ASP A 329 25.02 15.11 -14.60
N TYR A 330 25.65 16.13 -15.21
CA TYR A 330 27.12 16.21 -15.32
C TYR A 330 27.81 17.08 -14.26
N HIS A 331 27.02 17.74 -13.41
CA HIS A 331 27.47 18.55 -12.28
C HIS A 331 26.26 18.95 -11.42
N PHE A 332 26.53 19.52 -10.25
CA PHE A 332 25.49 19.86 -9.27
C PHE A 332 24.30 20.65 -9.84
N PHE A 333 24.56 21.80 -10.49
CA PHE A 333 23.53 22.63 -11.15
C PHE A 333 23.22 22.23 -12.62
N CYS A 334 23.31 20.94 -12.97
CA CYS A 334 23.14 20.53 -14.37
C CYS A 334 21.68 20.71 -14.81
N ARG A 335 21.50 21.31 -15.98
CA ARG A 335 20.21 21.50 -16.68
C ARG A 335 20.26 20.92 -18.09
N CYS A 336 21.15 19.95 -18.33
CA CYS A 336 21.09 19.14 -19.53
C CYS A 336 19.94 18.16 -19.41
N ASP A 337 19.37 17.84 -20.56
CA ASP A 337 18.26 16.92 -20.72
C ASP A 337 18.56 16.04 -21.96
N TYR A 338 17.65 15.15 -22.33
CA TYR A 338 17.80 14.31 -23.51
C TYR A 338 16.48 14.05 -24.21
N VAL A 339 16.57 13.87 -25.54
CA VAL A 339 15.43 13.68 -26.44
C VAL A 339 15.70 12.55 -27.42
N ALA A 340 14.67 11.79 -27.78
CA ALA A 340 14.77 10.76 -28.81
C ALA A 340 15.10 11.38 -30.18
N VAL A 341 15.97 10.73 -30.96
CA VAL A 341 16.48 11.21 -32.25
C VAL A 341 16.16 10.25 -33.37
N SER A 342 16.53 8.99 -33.15
CA SER A 342 16.16 7.87 -34.00
C SER A 342 15.30 6.96 -33.15
N PHE A 343 14.07 6.77 -33.62
CA PHE A 343 13.33 5.56 -33.32
C PHE A 343 13.94 4.47 -34.17
N ARG A 344 13.94 3.25 -33.64
CA ARG A 344 14.29 2.05 -34.40
C ARG A 344 13.49 2.09 -35.68
N GLN A 345 14.18 2.24 -36.82
CA GLN A 345 13.49 2.55 -38.07
C GLN A 345 12.64 1.35 -38.50
N TYR A 346 11.35 1.38 -38.14
CA TYR A 346 10.31 1.02 -39.09
C TYR A 346 10.33 2.02 -40.25
N ASN A 347 11.35 1.89 -41.09
CA ASN A 347 11.07 1.83 -42.52
C ASN A 347 9.90 0.84 -42.70
N ARG A 348 9.15 0.96 -43.79
CA ARG A 348 8.77 -0.28 -44.44
C ARG A 348 10.01 -0.74 -45.21
N PRO A 349 10.76 -1.76 -44.73
CA PRO A 349 10.82 -2.91 -45.61
C PRO A 349 9.39 -3.46 -45.74
N GLU A 350 9.11 -4.14 -46.85
CA GLU A 350 8.12 -5.22 -46.81
C GLU A 350 8.39 -6.05 -45.54
N PRO A 351 7.34 -6.43 -44.77
CA PRO A 351 7.42 -6.79 -43.35
C PRO A 351 8.75 -7.48 -43.05
N LEU A 352 9.62 -6.78 -42.29
CA LEU A 352 11.07 -7.07 -42.17
C LEU A 352 11.25 -8.56 -42.33
N PRO A 353 11.85 -9.06 -43.42
CA PRO A 353 12.14 -10.46 -43.50
C PRO A 353 12.97 -10.73 -42.25
N VAL A 354 12.41 -11.52 -41.34
CA VAL A 354 13.28 -12.45 -40.64
C VAL A 354 13.83 -13.27 -41.79
N GLU A 355 15.04 -12.88 -42.22
CA GLU A 355 15.96 -13.71 -42.96
C GLU A 355 16.19 -14.92 -42.05
N VAL A 356 15.20 -15.81 -42.07
CA VAL A 356 15.36 -17.20 -41.76
C VAL A 356 16.37 -17.62 -42.80
N GLU A 357 17.62 -17.71 -42.36
CA GLU A 357 18.71 -18.22 -43.18
C GLU A 357 18.20 -19.46 -43.91
N PRO A 358 18.42 -19.55 -45.24
CA PRO A 358 17.81 -20.59 -46.07
C PRO A 358 18.04 -21.95 -45.42
N GLU A 359 16.98 -22.76 -45.34
CA GLU A 359 16.88 -23.98 -44.52
C GLU A 359 18.26 -24.60 -44.24
N LYS A 360 18.76 -24.39 -43.01
CA LYS A 360 20.05 -24.95 -42.60
C LYS A 360 19.98 -26.46 -42.87
N PRO A 361 20.86 -27.02 -43.72
CA PRO A 361 20.77 -28.43 -44.08
C PRO A 361 20.94 -29.26 -42.82
N VAL A 362 19.84 -29.82 -42.33
CA VAL A 362 19.82 -30.60 -41.08
C VAL A 362 20.78 -31.77 -41.29
N PRO A 363 21.88 -31.86 -40.53
CA PRO A 363 22.86 -32.91 -40.74
C PRO A 363 22.19 -34.28 -40.57
N LYS A 364 22.59 -35.26 -41.38
CA LYS A 364 22.12 -36.64 -41.20
C LYS A 364 22.41 -37.05 -39.75
N ASN A 365 21.36 -37.44 -39.02
CA ASN A 365 21.41 -37.80 -37.60
C ASN A 365 21.96 -36.70 -36.66
N MET A 366 21.90 -35.42 -37.08
CA MET A 366 22.32 -34.24 -36.31
C MET A 366 23.78 -34.28 -35.79
N GLY A 367 24.66 -35.04 -36.46
CA GLY A 367 26.04 -35.22 -36.01
C GLY A 367 26.20 -36.17 -34.81
N LEU A 368 25.15 -36.91 -34.44
CA LEU A 368 25.22 -38.00 -33.46
C LEU A 368 25.56 -39.33 -34.15
N PRO A 369 26.19 -40.29 -33.43
CA PRO A 369 26.46 -41.63 -33.95
C PRO A 369 25.20 -42.37 -34.47
N ASP A 370 25.38 -43.13 -35.55
CA ASP A 370 24.34 -43.99 -36.17
C ASP A 370 24.07 -45.28 -35.37
N SER A 371 24.96 -45.64 -34.44
CA SER A 371 24.86 -46.84 -33.59
C SER A 371 25.60 -46.63 -32.27
N LEU A 372 25.51 -47.62 -31.36
CA LEU A 372 26.37 -47.67 -30.16
C LEU A 372 27.72 -48.37 -30.43
N ASP A 373 27.92 -48.93 -31.62
CA ASP A 373 29.15 -49.65 -31.96
C ASP A 373 30.31 -48.66 -32.08
N GLY A 374 31.40 -48.91 -31.35
CA GLY A 374 32.53 -47.99 -31.22
C GLY A 374 32.39 -46.91 -30.15
N LEU A 375 31.34 -46.97 -29.30
CA LEU A 375 31.24 -46.16 -28.08
C LEU A 375 31.48 -47.01 -26.82
N ASP A 376 32.34 -46.51 -25.93
CA ASP A 376 32.66 -47.17 -24.67
C ASP A 376 31.59 -46.88 -23.60
N TYR A 377 30.96 -47.92 -23.07
CA TYR A 377 30.02 -47.79 -21.94
C TYR A 377 30.76 -47.37 -20.67
N ILE A 378 30.23 -46.38 -19.93
CA ILE A 378 30.75 -45.92 -18.63
C ILE A 378 29.84 -46.44 -17.50
N PRO A 379 30.24 -47.49 -16.76
CA PRO A 379 29.44 -48.03 -15.66
C PRO A 379 29.25 -47.00 -14.54
N GLY A 380 28.03 -46.91 -14.00
CA GLY A 380 27.70 -46.06 -12.85
C GLY A 380 27.56 -44.56 -13.15
N ALA A 381 28.05 -44.05 -14.28
CA ALA A 381 27.96 -42.63 -14.64
C ALA A 381 26.51 -42.12 -14.84
N SER A 382 25.53 -43.01 -14.98
CA SER A 382 24.11 -42.62 -15.01
C SER A 382 23.51 -42.28 -13.64
N ALA A 383 24.17 -42.65 -12.53
CA ALA A 383 23.66 -42.45 -11.17
C ALA A 383 23.55 -40.98 -10.75
N SER A 384 24.39 -40.10 -11.31
CA SER A 384 24.37 -38.65 -11.06
C SER A 384 23.33 -37.89 -11.90
N LEU A 385 22.72 -38.52 -12.90
CA LEU A 385 21.89 -37.83 -13.90
C LEU A 385 20.39 -37.75 -13.54
N GLY A 386 19.99 -38.14 -12.32
CA GLY A 386 18.59 -38.07 -11.83
C GLY A 386 17.56 -38.90 -12.63
N GLY A 387 16.27 -38.59 -12.52
CA GLY A 387 15.20 -39.11 -13.39
C GLY A 387 14.79 -40.58 -13.20
N ALA A 388 13.54 -40.91 -13.56
CA ALA A 388 12.92 -42.21 -13.28
C ALA A 388 13.10 -43.30 -14.38
N GLY A 389 13.64 -42.94 -15.55
CA GLY A 389 13.85 -43.88 -16.67
C GLY A 389 15.22 -44.56 -16.61
N LYS A 390 15.32 -45.80 -17.14
CA LYS A 390 16.63 -46.44 -17.35
C LYS A 390 17.45 -45.64 -18.36
N LYS A 391 18.75 -45.53 -18.12
CA LYS A 391 19.70 -44.81 -18.98
C LYS A 391 21.13 -45.28 -18.75
N PHE A 392 21.92 -45.15 -19.81
CA PHE A 392 23.32 -45.58 -19.88
C PHE A 392 24.15 -44.43 -20.43
N VAL A 393 25.38 -44.26 -19.94
CA VAL A 393 26.31 -43.24 -20.46
C VAL A 393 27.38 -43.95 -21.28
N TYR A 394 27.67 -43.39 -22.44
CA TYR A 394 28.69 -43.86 -23.37
C TYR A 394 29.67 -42.72 -23.68
N SER A 395 30.89 -43.04 -24.09
CA SER A 395 31.86 -42.08 -24.62
C SER A 395 32.36 -42.53 -25.99
N ASP A 396 32.66 -41.57 -26.86
CA ASP A 396 33.51 -41.84 -28.03
C ASP A 396 35.01 -41.75 -27.66
N SER A 397 35.87 -42.05 -28.63
CA SER A 397 37.33 -41.96 -28.53
C SER A 397 37.88 -40.54 -28.38
N ALA A 398 37.05 -39.50 -28.59
CA ALA A 398 37.39 -38.11 -28.35
C ALA A 398 36.98 -37.62 -26.94
N GLY A 399 36.39 -38.49 -26.12
CA GLY A 399 35.92 -38.16 -24.77
C GLY A 399 34.61 -37.36 -24.76
N VAL A 400 33.84 -37.37 -25.86
CA VAL A 400 32.48 -36.81 -25.88
C VAL A 400 31.54 -37.83 -25.29
N GLN A 401 30.77 -37.41 -24.28
CA GLN A 401 29.82 -38.27 -23.60
C GLN A 401 28.42 -38.16 -24.21
N TYR A 402 27.75 -39.30 -24.29
CA TYR A 402 26.40 -39.47 -24.79
C TYR A 402 25.58 -40.23 -23.76
N ILE A 403 24.29 -39.90 -23.66
CA ILE A 403 23.32 -40.65 -22.85
C ILE A 403 22.38 -41.41 -23.79
N PHE A 404 22.33 -42.72 -23.58
CA PHE A 404 21.43 -43.65 -24.26
C PHE A 404 20.24 -44.01 -23.36
N LYS A 405 19.02 -43.79 -23.85
CA LYS A 405 17.76 -44.15 -23.19
C LYS A 405 17.06 -45.27 -23.99
N PRO A 406 16.95 -46.52 -23.48
CA PRO A 406 16.21 -47.59 -24.15
C PRO A 406 14.71 -47.28 -24.24
N SER A 407 14.05 -47.67 -25.34
CA SER A 407 12.61 -47.48 -25.54
C SER A 407 11.79 -48.50 -24.76
N ILE A 408 11.74 -48.35 -23.44
CA ILE A 408 10.97 -49.22 -22.54
C ILE A 408 10.08 -48.41 -21.59
N SER A 409 9.08 -49.06 -20.99
CA SER A 409 8.22 -48.41 -20.01
C SER A 409 8.96 -48.05 -18.72
N LYS A 410 8.53 -46.98 -18.03
CA LYS A 410 9.15 -46.54 -16.77
C LYS A 410 8.92 -47.53 -15.60
N SER A 411 7.92 -48.39 -15.70
CA SER A 411 7.52 -49.37 -14.67
C SER A 411 7.90 -50.83 -14.97
N GLY A 412 8.54 -51.12 -16.11
CA GLY A 412 8.91 -52.50 -16.47
C GLY A 412 9.73 -52.61 -17.77
N ASN A 413 10.18 -53.81 -18.10
CA ASN A 413 10.93 -54.08 -19.34
C ASN A 413 10.02 -54.19 -20.59
N VAL A 414 8.84 -53.55 -20.60
CA VAL A 414 7.92 -53.56 -21.76
C VAL A 414 8.50 -52.66 -22.84
N TYR A 415 8.59 -53.16 -24.07
CA TYR A 415 9.17 -52.42 -25.19
C TYR A 415 8.16 -51.42 -25.79
N GLU A 416 8.51 -50.13 -25.79
CA GLU A 416 7.64 -49.00 -26.15
C GLU A 416 8.34 -48.09 -27.19
N PRO A 417 8.54 -48.55 -28.44
CA PRO A 417 9.35 -47.86 -29.45
C PRO A 417 8.85 -46.45 -29.82
N PHE A 418 7.56 -46.17 -29.59
CA PHE A 418 6.99 -44.83 -29.81
C PHE A 418 7.65 -43.75 -28.94
N ARG A 419 8.27 -44.08 -27.78
CA ARG A 419 8.97 -43.11 -26.94
C ARG A 419 10.23 -42.52 -27.58
N ALA A 420 10.94 -43.33 -28.37
CA ALA A 420 12.11 -42.83 -29.11
C ALA A 420 11.66 -41.96 -30.29
N GLN A 421 10.59 -42.37 -30.98
CA GLN A 421 10.00 -41.57 -32.06
C GLN A 421 9.50 -40.21 -31.55
N ALA A 422 8.82 -40.16 -30.40
CA ALA A 422 8.35 -38.91 -29.79
C ALA A 422 9.49 -37.90 -29.54
N GLN A 423 10.59 -38.34 -28.94
CA GLN A 423 11.77 -37.50 -28.71
C GLN A 423 12.48 -37.12 -30.02
N LYS A 424 12.52 -38.01 -31.01
CA LYS A 424 13.13 -37.73 -32.32
C LYS A 424 12.36 -36.65 -33.09
N VAL A 425 11.03 -36.73 -33.09
CA VAL A 425 10.16 -35.69 -33.68
C VAL A 425 10.37 -34.34 -32.99
N ALA A 426 10.49 -34.32 -31.66
CA ALA A 426 10.77 -33.09 -30.93
C ALA A 426 12.12 -32.47 -31.32
N ALA A 427 13.18 -33.27 -31.43
CA ALA A 427 14.50 -32.79 -31.85
C ALA A 427 14.55 -32.37 -33.33
N ASP A 428 13.87 -33.08 -34.23
CA ASP A 428 13.77 -32.74 -35.66
C ASP A 428 13.05 -31.41 -35.87
N LEU A 429 12.02 -31.15 -35.06
CA LEU A 429 11.29 -29.89 -35.06
C LEU A 429 12.13 -28.75 -34.46
N ALA A 430 12.79 -29.00 -33.32
CA ALA A 430 13.71 -28.06 -32.67
C ALA A 430 14.82 -27.59 -33.63
N ALA A 431 15.41 -28.52 -34.39
CA ALA A 431 16.45 -28.24 -35.38
C ALA A 431 16.03 -27.32 -36.54
N LYS A 432 14.71 -27.16 -36.78
CA LYS A 432 14.16 -26.24 -37.78
C LYS A 432 13.73 -24.89 -37.20
N ILE A 433 13.42 -24.82 -35.90
CA ILE A 433 12.87 -23.60 -35.27
C ILE A 433 13.86 -22.87 -34.36
N TYR A 434 14.99 -23.48 -34.00
CA TYR A 434 16.07 -22.87 -33.22
C TYR A 434 17.38 -22.84 -33.99
N ASP A 435 18.36 -22.09 -33.48
CA ASP A 435 19.70 -22.03 -34.07
C ASP A 435 20.62 -23.16 -33.55
N PRO A 436 21.67 -23.54 -34.31
CA PRO A 436 22.53 -24.64 -33.94
C PRO A 436 23.17 -24.45 -32.56
N GLY A 437 22.84 -25.34 -31.63
CA GLY A 437 23.32 -25.32 -30.24
C GLY A 437 22.28 -24.88 -29.22
N ASP A 438 21.17 -24.26 -29.63
CA ASP A 438 20.09 -23.81 -28.73
C ASP A 438 19.02 -24.89 -28.48
N TYR A 439 19.31 -26.13 -28.87
CA TYR A 439 18.51 -27.33 -28.59
C TYR A 439 19.42 -28.55 -28.39
N ILE A 440 18.88 -29.64 -27.85
CA ILE A 440 19.59 -30.92 -27.71
C ILE A 440 19.26 -31.85 -28.88
N PRO A 441 20.23 -32.22 -29.73
CA PRO A 441 20.07 -33.24 -30.75
C PRO A 441 19.68 -34.61 -30.19
N VAL A 442 18.85 -35.35 -30.92
CA VAL A 442 18.46 -36.73 -30.60
C VAL A 442 18.51 -37.60 -31.85
N ASN A 443 19.15 -38.77 -31.75
CA ASN A 443 19.11 -39.83 -32.77
C ASN A 443 18.45 -41.10 -32.20
N ILE A 444 17.91 -41.96 -33.07
CA ILE A 444 17.41 -43.29 -32.69
C ILE A 444 18.45 -44.33 -33.09
N VAL A 445 18.95 -45.10 -32.12
CA VAL A 445 19.93 -46.16 -32.34
C VAL A 445 19.42 -47.49 -31.77
N LYS A 446 20.02 -48.61 -32.20
CA LYS A 446 19.79 -49.93 -31.61
C LYS A 446 20.78 -50.19 -30.47
N ALA A 447 20.28 -50.74 -29.38
CA ALA A 447 21.09 -51.34 -28.34
C ALA A 447 21.66 -52.70 -28.80
N LEU A 448 22.68 -53.19 -28.06
CA LEU A 448 23.28 -54.51 -28.28
C LEU A 448 22.28 -55.67 -28.13
N ASP A 449 21.16 -55.48 -27.43
CA ASP A 449 20.06 -56.46 -27.33
C ASP A 449 19.01 -56.32 -28.46
N GLY A 450 19.28 -55.50 -29.46
CA GLY A 450 18.44 -55.27 -30.64
C GLY A 450 17.30 -54.26 -30.45
N LYS A 451 17.05 -53.77 -29.23
CA LYS A 451 15.96 -52.81 -28.96
C LYS A 451 16.34 -51.38 -29.36
N LEU A 452 15.38 -50.61 -29.88
CA LEU A 452 15.60 -49.19 -30.15
C LEU A 452 15.70 -48.37 -28.86
N GLY A 453 16.47 -47.29 -28.90
CA GLY A 453 16.51 -46.24 -27.88
C GLY A 453 16.98 -44.92 -28.47
N THR A 454 16.91 -43.84 -27.69
CA THR A 454 17.45 -42.54 -28.09
C THR A 454 18.88 -42.37 -27.62
N LEU A 455 19.70 -41.79 -28.48
CA LEU A 455 21.03 -41.29 -28.16
C LEU A 455 20.98 -39.76 -28.23
N GLN A 456 21.50 -39.09 -27.21
CA GLN A 456 21.65 -37.63 -27.17
C GLN A 456 23.00 -37.29 -26.54
N LYS A 457 23.57 -36.14 -26.89
CA LYS A 457 24.84 -35.65 -26.32
C LYS A 457 24.63 -35.19 -24.87
N LEU A 458 25.65 -35.38 -24.03
CA LEU A 458 25.70 -34.80 -22.68
C LEU A 458 26.41 -33.44 -22.75
N GLU A 459 25.71 -32.37 -22.38
CA GLU A 459 26.28 -31.03 -22.43
C GLU A 459 27.29 -30.74 -21.31
N LYS A 460 28.28 -29.92 -21.64
CA LYS A 460 29.33 -29.45 -20.72
C LYS A 460 28.90 -28.14 -20.06
N ASP A 461 29.56 -27.78 -18.95
CA ASP A 461 29.38 -26.49 -18.27
C ASP A 461 27.94 -26.16 -17.83
N VAL A 462 27.16 -27.20 -17.51
CA VAL A 462 25.87 -27.09 -16.83
C VAL A 462 26.06 -26.55 -15.41
N LEU A 463 25.38 -25.44 -15.10
CA LEU A 463 25.31 -24.85 -13.76
C LEU A 463 24.33 -25.60 -12.85
N GLY A 464 23.23 -26.08 -13.43
CA GLY A 464 22.16 -26.79 -12.76
C GLY A 464 20.89 -26.85 -13.62
N ASP A 465 19.86 -27.49 -13.09
CA ASP A 465 18.49 -27.39 -13.61
C ASP A 465 17.78 -26.14 -13.04
N LEU A 466 16.58 -25.80 -13.52
CA LEU A 466 15.82 -24.67 -12.95
C LEU A 466 15.11 -24.99 -11.62
N LYS A 467 15.35 -26.18 -11.02
CA LYS A 467 15.04 -26.48 -9.61
C LYS A 467 16.17 -25.98 -8.69
N SER A 468 17.43 -26.03 -9.15
CA SER A 468 18.62 -25.59 -8.43
C SER A 468 19.05 -24.16 -8.76
N VAL A 469 18.88 -23.73 -10.02
CA VAL A 469 19.07 -22.34 -10.47
C VAL A 469 17.71 -21.65 -10.53
N SER A 470 17.38 -20.85 -9.52
CA SER A 470 16.09 -20.15 -9.46
C SER A 470 15.90 -19.20 -10.63
N TRP A 471 14.90 -19.44 -11.48
CA TRP A 471 14.56 -18.56 -12.62
C TRP A 471 14.26 -17.11 -12.20
N LYS A 472 13.91 -16.86 -10.92
CA LYS A 472 13.70 -15.52 -10.37
C LYS A 472 14.99 -14.67 -10.27
N THR A 473 16.17 -15.25 -10.46
CA THR A 473 17.43 -14.48 -10.56
C THR A 473 17.70 -13.97 -11.98
N PHE A 474 16.95 -14.44 -12.97
CA PHE A 474 16.99 -13.91 -14.32
C PHE A 474 16.16 -12.62 -14.38
N GLY A 475 16.71 -11.55 -14.98
CA GLY A 475 15.91 -10.37 -15.30
C GLY A 475 14.80 -10.75 -16.29
N GLY A 476 13.59 -10.23 -16.11
CA GLY A 476 12.42 -10.69 -16.88
C GLY A 476 12.51 -10.53 -18.41
N THR A 477 13.34 -9.60 -18.89
CA THR A 477 13.63 -9.41 -20.34
C THR A 477 14.97 -10.01 -20.77
N SER A 478 15.66 -10.78 -19.91
CA SER A 478 16.98 -11.36 -20.21
C SER A 478 16.92 -12.46 -21.26
N TYR A 479 18.07 -12.73 -21.88
CA TYR A 479 18.23 -13.79 -22.88
C TYR A 479 17.75 -15.17 -22.38
N GLN A 480 18.04 -15.53 -21.13
CA GLN A 480 17.52 -16.75 -20.48
C GLN A 480 15.98 -16.81 -20.53
N MET A 481 15.31 -15.70 -20.18
CA MET A 481 13.85 -15.64 -20.14
C MET A 481 13.25 -15.71 -21.55
N LYS A 482 13.96 -15.19 -22.58
CA LYS A 482 13.56 -15.34 -23.99
C LYS A 482 13.67 -16.79 -24.45
N MET A 483 14.74 -17.52 -24.10
CA MET A 483 14.88 -18.95 -24.43
C MET A 483 13.78 -19.81 -23.79
N ILE A 484 13.45 -19.57 -22.51
CA ILE A 484 12.35 -20.30 -21.84
C ILE A 484 11.01 -20.02 -22.53
N GLN A 485 10.72 -18.77 -22.93
CA GLN A 485 9.50 -18.46 -23.69
C GLN A 485 9.51 -19.15 -25.06
N GLN A 486 10.65 -19.17 -25.77
CA GLN A 486 10.79 -19.82 -27.07
C GLN A 486 10.59 -21.34 -27.01
N GLU A 487 11.07 -22.02 -25.96
CA GLU A 487 10.84 -23.46 -25.74
C GLU A 487 9.35 -23.82 -25.62
N HIS A 488 8.51 -22.89 -25.13
CA HIS A 488 7.07 -23.07 -25.06
C HIS A 488 6.43 -23.27 -26.45
N VAL A 489 7.03 -22.72 -27.51
CA VAL A 489 6.58 -22.91 -28.91
C VAL A 489 6.75 -24.37 -29.33
N LEU A 490 7.92 -24.96 -29.06
CA LEU A 490 8.20 -26.38 -29.33
C LEU A 490 7.26 -27.28 -28.52
N ASP A 491 7.21 -27.08 -27.21
CA ASP A 491 6.43 -27.92 -26.30
C ASP A 491 4.94 -27.84 -26.60
N TRP A 492 4.41 -26.66 -26.96
CA TRP A 492 3.04 -26.55 -27.43
C TRP A 492 2.82 -27.31 -28.73
N ALA A 493 3.68 -27.14 -29.74
CA ALA A 493 3.55 -27.80 -31.04
C ALA A 493 3.54 -29.34 -30.91
N ILE A 494 4.39 -29.91 -30.05
CA ILE A 494 4.45 -31.37 -29.81
C ILE A 494 3.48 -31.85 -28.70
N GLY A 495 2.70 -30.96 -28.08
CA GLY A 495 1.77 -31.31 -27.01
C GLY A 495 2.44 -31.90 -25.77
N ASN A 496 3.63 -31.40 -25.43
CA ASN A 496 4.35 -31.76 -24.20
C ASN A 496 3.89 -30.87 -23.04
N PHE A 497 3.46 -31.51 -21.95
CA PHE A 497 2.99 -30.85 -20.72
C PHE A 497 3.79 -31.29 -19.48
N ASP A 498 4.98 -31.86 -19.69
CA ASP A 498 5.90 -32.32 -18.64
C ASP A 498 7.07 -31.33 -18.42
N SER A 499 6.97 -30.11 -18.95
CA SER A 499 8.03 -29.09 -18.97
C SER A 499 8.20 -28.38 -17.62
N HIS A 500 8.36 -29.15 -16.55
CA HIS A 500 8.64 -28.67 -15.20
C HIS A 500 10.07 -28.10 -15.10
N PRO A 501 10.43 -27.32 -14.06
CA PRO A 501 11.75 -26.69 -13.94
C PRO A 501 12.97 -27.64 -14.02
N GLY A 502 12.79 -28.94 -13.71
CA GLY A 502 13.86 -29.95 -13.83
C GLY A 502 14.14 -30.40 -15.27
N ASN A 503 13.32 -29.98 -16.24
CA ASN A 503 13.46 -30.30 -17.67
C ASN A 503 14.06 -29.12 -18.46
N PHE A 504 14.79 -28.24 -17.75
CA PHE A 504 15.55 -27.14 -18.31
C PHE A 504 16.92 -27.11 -17.63
N ILE A 505 17.99 -27.01 -18.40
CA ILE A 505 19.37 -26.88 -17.91
C ILE A 505 19.92 -25.49 -18.21
N ALA A 506 20.55 -24.85 -17.22
CA ALA A 506 21.23 -23.58 -17.36
C ALA A 506 22.74 -23.81 -17.59
N LEU A 507 23.32 -23.11 -18.56
CA LEU A 507 24.74 -23.20 -18.93
C LEU A 507 25.53 -21.98 -18.45
N LYS A 508 26.85 -22.13 -18.24
CA LYS A 508 27.75 -21.03 -17.84
C LYS A 508 27.80 -19.86 -18.82
N ASP A 509 27.51 -20.10 -20.11
CA ASP A 509 27.47 -19.08 -21.16
C ASP A 509 26.18 -18.25 -21.15
N GLY A 510 25.22 -18.58 -20.29
CA GLY A 510 23.96 -17.88 -20.14
C GLY A 510 22.80 -18.46 -20.96
N ARG A 511 22.99 -19.56 -21.69
CA ARG A 511 21.88 -20.29 -22.35
C ARG A 511 21.07 -21.13 -21.38
N VAL A 512 19.80 -21.35 -21.73
CA VAL A 512 18.88 -22.27 -21.04
C VAL A 512 18.28 -23.21 -22.07
N LEU A 513 18.50 -24.51 -21.94
CA LEU A 513 18.10 -25.52 -22.92
C LEU A 513 16.99 -26.42 -22.37
N GLY A 514 15.93 -26.63 -23.14
CA GLY A 514 14.89 -27.61 -22.85
C GLY A 514 15.40 -29.04 -23.04
N VAL A 515 15.08 -29.93 -22.11
CA VAL A 515 15.46 -31.35 -22.13
C VAL A 515 14.26 -32.25 -21.85
N ASP A 516 14.44 -33.55 -22.09
CA ASP A 516 13.47 -34.64 -21.86
C ASP A 516 12.06 -34.43 -22.47
N LYS A 517 11.92 -34.83 -23.74
CA LYS A 517 10.66 -34.74 -24.50
C LYS A 517 9.91 -36.08 -24.57
N GLU A 518 10.12 -37.00 -23.62
CA GLU A 518 9.49 -38.33 -23.59
C GLU A 518 7.95 -38.32 -23.49
N GLN A 519 7.35 -37.21 -23.04
CA GLN A 519 5.89 -37.05 -22.93
C GLN A 519 5.25 -36.28 -24.09
N ALA A 520 6.01 -35.95 -25.14
CA ALA A 520 5.43 -35.39 -26.36
C ALA A 520 4.25 -36.27 -26.88
N PHE A 521 3.20 -35.60 -27.32
CA PHE A 521 1.93 -36.16 -27.82
C PHE A 521 1.12 -37.02 -26.83
N ARG A 522 1.57 -37.22 -25.58
CA ARG A 522 0.91 -38.10 -24.60
C ARG A 522 -0.54 -37.69 -24.29
N PHE A 523 -0.81 -36.39 -24.22
CA PHE A 523 -2.08 -35.85 -23.72
C PHE A 523 -3.09 -35.45 -24.81
N LEU A 524 -2.85 -35.76 -26.08
CA LEU A 524 -3.75 -35.40 -27.21
C LEU A 524 -5.21 -35.88 -27.09
N LYS A 525 -5.48 -36.88 -26.22
CA LYS A 525 -6.85 -37.35 -25.93
C LYS A 525 -7.53 -36.59 -24.79
N ASP A 526 -6.81 -35.80 -24.00
CA ASP A 526 -7.37 -34.96 -22.92
C ASP A 526 -7.99 -33.67 -23.51
N PRO A 527 -9.29 -33.40 -23.32
CA PRO A 527 -9.94 -32.16 -23.76
C PRO A 527 -9.32 -30.89 -23.21
N LYS A 528 -8.67 -30.94 -22.03
CA LYS A 528 -7.99 -29.76 -21.44
C LYS A 528 -6.68 -29.41 -22.14
N SER A 529 -6.10 -30.33 -22.91
CA SER A 529 -4.83 -30.09 -23.62
C SER A 529 -4.97 -29.20 -24.86
N THR A 530 -6.20 -28.88 -25.30
CA THR A 530 -6.45 -28.22 -26.59
C THR A 530 -6.38 -26.69 -26.54
N LYS A 531 -6.29 -26.08 -25.35
CA LYS A 531 -6.12 -24.64 -25.15
C LYS A 531 -4.98 -24.34 -24.19
N MET A 532 -4.23 -23.27 -24.42
CA MET A 532 -3.23 -22.80 -23.47
C MET A 532 -3.88 -22.34 -22.15
N SER A 533 -3.29 -22.68 -21.00
CA SER A 533 -3.87 -22.37 -19.69
C SER A 533 -2.81 -22.36 -18.59
N LEU A 534 -2.93 -21.42 -17.65
CA LEU A 534 -2.11 -21.37 -16.42
C LEU A 534 -2.44 -22.49 -15.41
N ASP A 535 -3.52 -23.23 -15.62
CA ASP A 535 -4.07 -24.21 -14.67
C ASP A 535 -4.01 -25.65 -15.19
N TYR A 536 -3.54 -25.87 -16.44
CA TYR A 536 -3.38 -27.21 -16.98
C TYR A 536 -2.05 -27.83 -16.54
N HIS A 537 -2.13 -28.79 -15.61
CA HIS A 537 -1.02 -29.60 -15.12
C HIS A 537 -1.46 -31.07 -15.03
N PRO A 538 -1.36 -31.85 -16.12
CA PRO A 538 -1.86 -33.23 -16.15
C PRO A 538 -0.99 -34.19 -15.29
N ASN A 539 0.26 -33.85 -15.00
CA ASN A 539 1.17 -34.68 -14.20
C ASN A 539 1.10 -34.40 -12.69
N ILE A 540 0.18 -33.52 -12.22
CA ILE A 540 -0.06 -33.29 -10.79
C ILE A 540 -0.44 -34.57 -10.04
N VAL A 541 -1.12 -35.51 -10.73
CA VAL A 541 -1.57 -36.80 -10.16
C VAL A 541 -0.43 -37.76 -9.81
N VAL A 542 0.78 -37.53 -10.35
CA VAL A 542 2.00 -38.27 -9.99
C VAL A 542 2.95 -37.45 -9.11
N GLY A 543 2.53 -36.26 -8.65
CA GLY A 543 3.30 -35.42 -7.73
C GLY A 543 4.38 -34.55 -8.37
N GLU A 544 4.41 -34.45 -9.71
CA GLU A 544 5.38 -33.59 -10.39
C GLU A 544 5.07 -32.09 -10.23
N GLN A 545 6.11 -31.26 -10.40
CA GLN A 545 5.94 -29.80 -10.45
C GLN A 545 5.19 -29.36 -11.71
N GLU A 546 4.50 -28.23 -11.64
CA GLU A 546 3.78 -27.69 -12.81
C GLU A 546 4.74 -27.25 -13.93
N PRO A 547 4.28 -27.19 -15.20
CA PRO A 547 5.07 -26.62 -16.28
C PRO A 547 5.60 -25.23 -15.92
N ILE A 548 6.89 -24.96 -16.18
CA ILE A 548 7.53 -23.70 -15.77
C ILE A 548 6.84 -22.47 -16.40
N TYR A 549 6.27 -22.65 -17.60
CA TYR A 549 5.46 -21.65 -18.30
C TYR A 549 4.29 -21.16 -17.43
N ASN A 550 3.54 -22.06 -16.79
CA ASN A 550 2.43 -21.71 -15.91
C ASN A 550 2.91 -20.84 -14.74
N THR A 551 4.10 -21.11 -14.20
CA THR A 551 4.70 -20.32 -13.11
C THR A 551 5.10 -18.92 -13.59
N ILE A 552 5.85 -18.83 -14.69
CA ILE A 552 6.41 -17.57 -15.22
C ILE A 552 5.30 -16.65 -15.74
N TYR A 553 4.36 -17.17 -16.54
CA TYR A 553 3.25 -16.37 -17.06
C TYR A 553 2.24 -15.98 -15.97
N ARG A 554 2.07 -16.79 -14.90
CA ARG A 554 1.28 -16.40 -13.72
C ARG A 554 1.94 -15.26 -12.94
N ALA A 555 3.26 -15.29 -12.76
CA ALA A 555 4.00 -14.19 -12.15
C ALA A 555 3.88 -12.90 -12.99
N PHE A 556 3.99 -13.00 -14.33
CA PHE A 556 3.74 -11.86 -15.23
C PHE A 556 2.30 -11.34 -15.11
N ALA A 557 1.30 -12.21 -15.07
CA ALA A 557 -0.09 -11.82 -14.90
C ALA A 557 -0.45 -11.28 -13.50
N ASN A 558 0.46 -11.41 -12.53
CA ASN A 558 0.31 -10.87 -11.17
C ASN A 558 1.10 -9.56 -10.95
N GLY A 559 1.85 -9.07 -11.95
CA GLY A 559 2.75 -7.92 -11.78
C GLY A 559 4.15 -8.26 -11.26
N GLU A 560 4.43 -9.52 -10.89
CA GLU A 560 5.66 -9.94 -10.19
C GLU A 560 6.93 -9.95 -11.08
N VAL A 561 6.77 -9.98 -12.41
CA VAL A 561 7.86 -9.94 -13.40
C VAL A 561 7.36 -9.29 -14.69
N ASP A 562 8.25 -8.64 -15.45
CA ASP A 562 8.00 -8.09 -16.79
C ASP A 562 8.58 -9.04 -17.85
N LEU A 563 7.82 -9.35 -18.91
CA LEU A 563 8.24 -10.28 -19.97
C LEU A 563 8.13 -9.62 -21.35
N ASP A 564 9.10 -9.89 -22.22
CA ASP A 564 8.98 -9.63 -23.65
C ASP A 564 8.16 -10.74 -24.30
N LEU A 565 6.86 -10.53 -24.47
CA LEU A 565 5.95 -11.48 -25.10
C LEU A 565 6.20 -11.68 -26.60
N ASN A 566 6.98 -10.81 -27.27
CA ASN A 566 7.39 -11.03 -28.65
C ASN A 566 8.62 -11.95 -28.78
N ALA A 567 9.22 -12.37 -27.66
CA ALA A 567 10.37 -13.29 -27.67
C ALA A 567 10.09 -14.62 -28.41
N VAL A 568 8.83 -15.07 -28.45
CA VAL A 568 8.41 -16.31 -29.15
C VAL A 568 8.33 -16.17 -30.67
N LEU A 569 8.25 -14.94 -31.20
CA LEU A 569 7.93 -14.69 -32.61
C LEU A 569 8.91 -15.35 -33.62
N PRO A 570 10.24 -15.37 -33.40
CA PRO A 570 11.16 -16.03 -34.33
C PRO A 570 10.93 -17.54 -34.45
N ALA A 571 10.59 -18.20 -33.33
CA ALA A 571 10.30 -19.63 -33.30
C ALA A 571 8.94 -19.95 -33.95
N LEU A 572 7.93 -19.10 -33.72
CA LEU A 572 6.63 -19.20 -34.38
C LEU A 572 6.78 -19.10 -35.91
N GLN A 573 7.45 -18.07 -36.42
CA GLN A 573 7.62 -17.86 -37.85
C GLN A 573 8.43 -18.98 -38.54
N ARG A 574 9.42 -19.57 -37.87
CA ARG A 574 10.14 -20.75 -38.39
C ARG A 574 9.23 -21.99 -38.42
N LEU A 575 8.41 -22.21 -37.39
CA LEU A 575 7.44 -23.31 -37.34
C LEU A 575 6.33 -23.18 -38.41
N GLU A 576 5.88 -21.96 -38.67
CA GLU A 576 4.83 -21.65 -39.66
C GLU A 576 5.30 -21.95 -41.10
N LYS A 577 6.59 -21.76 -41.39
CA LYS A 577 7.21 -22.06 -42.70
C LYS A 577 7.30 -23.56 -43.01
N ILE A 578 7.30 -24.45 -42.01
CA ILE A 578 7.29 -25.90 -42.21
C ILE A 578 5.94 -26.31 -42.82
N SER A 579 5.93 -26.99 -43.96
CA SER A 579 4.65 -27.32 -44.62
C SER A 579 3.83 -28.35 -43.81
N ASP A 580 2.50 -28.33 -43.94
CA ASP A 580 1.64 -29.30 -43.22
C ASP A 580 1.95 -30.75 -43.60
N ALA A 581 2.30 -30.99 -44.87
CA ALA A 581 2.72 -32.31 -45.37
C ALA A 581 4.06 -32.76 -44.75
N GLU A 582 4.98 -31.83 -44.55
CA GLU A 582 6.27 -32.09 -43.93
C GLU A 582 6.14 -32.33 -42.42
N TYR A 583 5.41 -31.47 -41.71
CA TYR A 583 5.15 -31.60 -40.27
C TYR A 583 4.41 -32.91 -39.95
N THR A 584 3.39 -33.27 -40.74
CA THR A 584 2.72 -34.59 -40.59
C THR A 584 3.62 -35.76 -41.03
N GLY A 585 4.51 -35.54 -42.00
CA GLY A 585 5.56 -36.49 -42.39
C GLY A 585 6.55 -36.79 -41.25
N MET A 586 6.99 -35.78 -40.49
CA MET A 586 7.82 -35.95 -39.29
C MET A 586 7.08 -36.74 -38.20
N VAL A 587 5.79 -36.47 -38.01
CA VAL A 587 4.96 -37.12 -36.97
C VAL A 587 4.60 -38.58 -37.34
N LYS A 588 4.57 -38.93 -38.63
CA LYS A 588 4.13 -40.26 -39.10
C LYS A 588 4.86 -41.45 -38.43
N PRO A 589 6.21 -41.51 -38.32
CA PRO A 589 6.91 -42.62 -37.65
C PRO A 589 6.49 -42.84 -36.18
N TYR A 590 6.11 -41.76 -35.48
CA TYR A 590 5.57 -41.86 -34.12
C TYR A 590 4.18 -42.50 -34.09
N LEU A 591 3.27 -42.08 -34.99
CA LEU A 591 1.93 -42.66 -35.07
C LEU A 591 1.96 -44.11 -35.58
N ASP A 592 2.81 -44.43 -36.55
CA ASP A 592 3.04 -45.80 -37.01
C ASP A 592 3.51 -46.69 -35.83
N ALA A 593 4.40 -46.19 -34.97
CA ALA A 593 4.85 -46.90 -33.78
C ALA A 593 3.76 -47.06 -32.72
N LEU A 594 2.82 -46.12 -32.57
CA LEU A 594 1.65 -46.27 -31.71
C LEU A 594 0.66 -47.32 -32.25
N VAL A 595 0.44 -47.36 -33.57
CA VAL A 595 -0.41 -48.38 -34.20
C VAL A 595 0.20 -49.78 -34.04
N ASN A 596 1.49 -49.92 -34.35
CA ASN A 596 2.21 -51.19 -34.23
C ASN A 596 2.35 -51.70 -32.78
N SER A 597 2.20 -50.82 -31.78
CA SER A 597 2.18 -51.18 -30.35
C SER A 597 0.76 -51.28 -29.76
N GLY A 598 -0.28 -51.19 -30.59
CA GLY A 598 -1.68 -51.31 -30.17
C GLY A 598 -2.23 -50.14 -29.34
N GLN A 599 -1.49 -49.03 -29.24
CA GLN A 599 -1.90 -47.84 -28.47
C GLN A 599 -2.92 -46.96 -29.20
N VAL A 600 -2.97 -47.07 -30.52
CA VAL A 600 -3.90 -46.35 -31.42
C VAL A 600 -4.39 -47.34 -32.48
N SER A 601 -5.70 -47.41 -32.72
CA SER A 601 -6.25 -48.22 -33.81
C SER A 601 -6.07 -47.54 -35.18
N LEU A 602 -6.04 -48.33 -36.27
CA LEU A 602 -6.00 -47.78 -37.64
C LEU A 602 -7.17 -46.82 -37.93
N SER A 603 -8.33 -47.03 -37.30
CA SER A 603 -9.49 -46.12 -37.38
C SER A 603 -9.32 -44.83 -36.59
N GLU A 604 -8.54 -44.81 -35.51
CA GLU A 604 -8.22 -43.59 -34.76
C GLU A 604 -7.09 -42.77 -35.40
N TYR A 605 -6.20 -43.40 -36.17
CA TYR A 605 -5.00 -42.77 -36.75
C TYR A 605 -5.28 -41.41 -37.42
N PRO A 606 -6.29 -41.25 -38.30
CA PRO A 606 -6.58 -39.95 -38.92
C PRO A 606 -6.96 -38.88 -37.90
N GLY A 607 -7.78 -39.23 -36.90
CA GLY A 607 -8.21 -38.30 -35.85
C GLY A 607 -7.08 -37.86 -34.92
N VAL A 608 -6.11 -38.74 -34.63
CA VAL A 608 -4.90 -38.38 -33.88
C VAL A 608 -4.00 -37.47 -34.72
N MET A 609 -3.80 -37.78 -36.00
CA MET A 609 -3.01 -36.93 -36.92
C MET A 609 -3.63 -35.53 -37.06
N SER A 610 -4.94 -35.42 -37.27
CA SER A 610 -5.65 -34.13 -37.32
C SER A 610 -5.48 -33.31 -36.04
N LYS A 611 -5.51 -33.96 -34.86
CA LYS A 611 -5.26 -33.29 -33.58
C LYS A 611 -3.84 -32.77 -33.44
N VAL A 612 -2.83 -33.48 -33.94
CA VAL A 612 -1.44 -33.00 -33.94
C VAL A 612 -1.30 -31.82 -34.89
N LEU A 613 -1.80 -31.94 -36.12
CA LEU A 613 -1.74 -30.88 -37.13
C LEU A 613 -2.43 -29.58 -36.67
N ALA A 614 -3.59 -29.69 -36.01
CA ALA A 614 -4.31 -28.53 -35.48
C ALA A 614 -3.48 -27.70 -34.48
N ARG A 615 -2.56 -28.33 -33.72
CA ARG A 615 -1.68 -27.59 -32.79
C ARG A 615 -0.70 -26.69 -33.51
N LYS A 616 -0.18 -27.12 -34.67
CA LYS A 616 0.68 -26.32 -35.54
C LYS A 616 -0.13 -25.25 -36.28
N GLN A 617 -1.28 -25.61 -36.86
CA GLN A 617 -2.11 -24.69 -37.64
C GLN A 617 -2.65 -23.52 -36.79
N ASN A 618 -2.98 -23.76 -35.52
CA ASN A 618 -3.58 -22.75 -34.64
C ASN A 618 -2.56 -22.05 -33.71
N ILE A 619 -1.26 -22.38 -33.76
CA ILE A 619 -0.31 -22.00 -32.69
C ILE A 619 -0.24 -20.49 -32.43
N ARG A 620 -0.21 -19.68 -33.48
CA ARG A 620 -0.18 -18.22 -33.38
C ARG A 620 -1.43 -17.66 -32.71
N GLU A 621 -2.61 -18.21 -33.02
CA GLU A 621 -3.87 -17.82 -32.38
C GLU A 621 -3.89 -18.22 -30.90
N GLU A 622 -3.45 -19.44 -30.58
CA GLU A 622 -3.37 -19.93 -29.18
C GLU A 622 -2.49 -19.02 -28.32
N PHE A 623 -1.31 -18.64 -28.80
CA PHE A 623 -0.46 -17.66 -28.11
C PHE A 623 -1.12 -16.27 -28.05
N ARG A 624 -1.79 -15.82 -29.12
CA ARG A 624 -2.44 -14.50 -29.17
C ARG A 624 -3.57 -14.38 -28.15
N GLU A 625 -4.46 -15.38 -28.09
CA GLU A 625 -5.52 -15.48 -27.09
C GLU A 625 -4.94 -15.53 -25.67
N PHE A 626 -3.99 -16.44 -25.44
CA PHE A 626 -3.36 -16.62 -24.13
C PHE A 626 -2.69 -15.34 -23.62
N TYR A 627 -1.86 -14.68 -24.45
CA TYR A 627 -1.21 -13.42 -24.10
C TYR A 627 -2.19 -12.26 -23.90
N SER A 628 -3.28 -12.22 -24.67
CA SER A 628 -4.38 -11.27 -24.45
C SER A 628 -4.99 -11.43 -23.06
N ASP A 629 -5.23 -12.67 -22.62
CA ASP A 629 -5.78 -12.95 -21.29
C ASP A 629 -4.77 -12.69 -20.16
N LEU A 630 -3.47 -12.93 -20.38
CA LEU A 630 -2.42 -12.49 -19.46
C LEU A 630 -2.41 -10.96 -19.29
N HIS A 631 -2.54 -10.20 -20.39
CA HIS A 631 -2.65 -8.74 -20.35
C HIS A 631 -3.90 -8.27 -19.57
N LYS A 632 -5.08 -8.80 -19.91
CA LYS A 632 -6.34 -8.47 -19.21
C LYS A 632 -6.22 -8.71 -17.70
N LYS A 633 -5.58 -9.80 -17.30
CA LYS A 633 -5.31 -10.14 -15.89
C LYS A 633 -4.27 -9.22 -15.25
N ARG A 634 -3.12 -8.98 -15.89
CA ARG A 634 -2.02 -8.13 -15.37
C ARG A 634 -2.50 -6.72 -15.02
N TYR A 635 -3.26 -6.10 -15.92
CA TYR A 635 -3.71 -4.73 -15.75
C TYR A 635 -5.07 -4.62 -15.05
N ASN A 636 -5.70 -5.74 -14.67
CA ASN A 636 -7.08 -5.82 -14.19
C ASN A 636 -8.08 -5.10 -15.14
N ASN A 637 -7.85 -5.22 -16.44
CA ASN A 637 -8.41 -4.32 -17.45
C ASN A 637 -8.99 -5.07 -18.68
N PRO A 638 -10.11 -5.82 -18.51
CA PRO A 638 -10.60 -6.83 -19.46
C PRO A 638 -10.93 -6.46 -20.93
N SER A 639 -10.87 -5.20 -21.39
CA SER A 639 -10.92 -4.86 -22.83
C SER A 639 -9.73 -4.04 -23.32
N ILE A 640 -8.57 -4.15 -22.65
CA ILE A 640 -7.30 -3.93 -23.33
C ILE A 640 -7.34 -4.68 -24.67
N GLU A 641 -6.93 -4.00 -25.75
CA GLU A 641 -6.86 -4.61 -27.09
C GLU A 641 -6.18 -5.98 -27.03
N ALA A 642 -6.68 -6.92 -27.84
CA ALA A 642 -6.03 -8.20 -28.01
C ALA A 642 -4.55 -7.99 -28.37
N PHE A 643 -3.68 -8.79 -27.76
CA PHE A 643 -2.26 -8.79 -28.06
C PHE A 643 -2.06 -9.00 -29.57
N LYS A 644 -1.13 -8.28 -30.17
CA LYS A 644 -0.74 -8.39 -31.58
C LYS A 644 0.75 -8.65 -31.63
N PHE A 645 1.19 -9.58 -32.46
CA PHE A 645 2.62 -9.79 -32.71
C PHE A 645 3.21 -8.61 -33.51
N LEU A 646 4.52 -8.36 -33.37
CA LEU A 646 5.20 -7.26 -34.06
C LEU A 646 5.12 -7.33 -35.61
N ASP A 647 4.80 -8.48 -36.19
CA ASP A 647 4.57 -8.67 -37.63
C ASP A 647 3.10 -8.42 -38.06
N GLU A 648 2.16 -8.17 -37.13
CA GLU A 648 0.72 -8.04 -37.40
C GLU A 648 0.20 -6.59 -37.49
N GLY A 649 0.95 -5.61 -36.95
CA GLY A 649 0.81 -4.19 -37.28
C GLY A 649 0.00 -3.29 -36.33
N SER A 650 0.57 -2.10 -36.09
CA SER A 650 0.05 -0.96 -35.30
C SER A 650 -0.32 -1.24 -33.83
N TYR A 651 0.58 -0.84 -32.94
CA TYR A 651 0.35 -0.74 -31.50
C TYR A 651 -0.51 0.52 -31.20
N GLN A 652 -1.77 0.33 -30.86
CA GLN A 652 -2.61 1.31 -30.15
C GLN A 652 -3.19 0.64 -28.89
N SER A 653 -3.73 1.43 -27.97
CA SER A 653 -3.63 1.12 -26.54
C SER A 653 -4.98 1.12 -25.77
N ILE A 654 -5.02 0.31 -24.69
CA ILE A 654 -5.84 0.39 -23.44
C ILE A 654 -7.38 0.01 -23.38
N VAL A 655 -7.80 -0.55 -22.21
CA VAL A 655 -9.11 -0.52 -21.43
C VAL A 655 -10.39 -1.42 -21.67
N ALA A 656 -10.83 -2.21 -20.64
CA ALA A 656 -12.21 -2.31 -20.01
C ALA A 656 -13.54 -2.81 -20.73
N PRO A 657 -14.47 -3.70 -20.21
CA PRO A 657 -14.44 -4.94 -19.37
C PRO A 657 -15.28 -6.19 -19.90
N ALA A 658 -15.45 -7.28 -19.10
CA ALA A 658 -16.09 -8.59 -19.43
C ALA A 658 -17.14 -9.14 -18.40
N PRO A 659 -17.98 -10.17 -18.70
CA PRO A 659 -18.05 -11.41 -17.85
C PRO A 659 -18.49 -12.75 -18.56
N LEU A 660 -18.95 -13.78 -17.79
CA LEU A 660 -19.22 -15.22 -18.14
C LEU A 660 -20.32 -15.88 -17.26
N PRO A 661 -20.68 -17.18 -17.47
CA PRO A 661 -20.64 -18.24 -16.42
C PRO A 661 -20.35 -19.69 -16.94
N ALA A 662 -20.27 -20.81 -16.20
CA ALA A 662 -19.72 -21.20 -14.86
C ALA A 662 -19.82 -22.76 -14.65
N VAL A 663 -18.87 -23.45 -13.96
CA VAL A 663 -18.86 -24.92 -13.67
C VAL A 663 -18.31 -25.26 -12.25
N THR A 664 -18.56 -26.49 -11.74
CA THR A 664 -18.45 -27.03 -10.35
C THR A 664 -17.07 -27.25 -9.70
N LEU A 665 -17.08 -27.51 -8.37
CA LEU A 665 -16.05 -27.18 -7.37
C LEU A 665 -15.53 -28.38 -6.52
N GLY A 666 -14.23 -28.42 -6.22
CA GLY A 666 -13.53 -29.40 -5.36
C GLY A 666 -13.30 -28.97 -3.89
N PRO A 667 -12.46 -29.67 -3.09
CA PRO A 667 -12.33 -29.44 -1.64
C PRO A 667 -11.71 -28.11 -1.24
N LYS A 668 -10.85 -27.52 -2.08
CA LYS A 668 -10.21 -26.23 -1.83
C LYS A 668 -11.25 -25.11 -2.02
N GLU A 669 -12.08 -25.27 -3.04
CA GLU A 669 -13.21 -24.41 -3.36
C GLU A 669 -14.35 -24.57 -2.34
N LEU A 670 -14.69 -25.80 -1.92
CA LEU A 670 -15.65 -26.07 -0.84
C LEU A 670 -15.27 -25.34 0.46
N LYS A 671 -13.98 -25.25 0.81
CA LYS A 671 -13.53 -24.43 1.96
C LYS A 671 -13.77 -22.93 1.77
N GLN A 672 -13.76 -22.44 0.53
CA GLN A 672 -14.05 -21.05 0.17
C GLN A 672 -15.56 -20.77 0.07
N MET A 673 -16.41 -21.78 -0.15
CA MET A 673 -17.87 -21.64 -0.14
C MET A 673 -18.41 -21.24 1.24
N THR A 674 -19.61 -20.64 1.28
CA THR A 674 -20.26 -20.27 2.55
C THR A 674 -20.82 -21.49 3.29
N THR A 675 -20.90 -21.42 4.62
CA THR A 675 -21.43 -22.51 5.46
C THR A 675 -22.90 -22.83 5.16
N LYS A 676 -23.69 -21.87 4.65
CA LYS A 676 -25.07 -22.09 4.19
C LYS A 676 -25.09 -22.98 2.94
N THR A 677 -24.34 -22.61 1.91
CA THR A 677 -24.24 -23.38 0.67
C THR A 677 -23.70 -24.79 0.92
N LEU A 678 -22.73 -24.94 1.82
CA LEU A 678 -22.22 -26.24 2.26
C LEU A 678 -23.31 -27.07 2.97
N LYS A 679 -24.14 -26.50 3.85
CA LYS A 679 -25.27 -27.22 4.48
C LYS A 679 -26.33 -27.65 3.46
N GLU A 680 -26.61 -26.83 2.44
CA GLU A 680 -27.52 -27.17 1.35
C GLU A 680 -26.96 -28.31 0.48
N MET A 681 -25.66 -28.27 0.13
CA MET A 681 -24.97 -29.35 -0.58
C MET A 681 -24.87 -30.64 0.24
N ALA A 682 -24.61 -30.57 1.55
CA ALA A 682 -24.60 -31.72 2.45
C ALA A 682 -26.00 -32.36 2.59
N LYS A 683 -27.06 -31.53 2.64
CA LYS A 683 -28.45 -31.99 2.65
C LYS A 683 -28.82 -32.67 1.32
N ALA A 684 -28.39 -32.12 0.18
CA ALA A 684 -28.57 -32.74 -1.13
C ALA A 684 -27.81 -34.08 -1.26
N LYS A 685 -26.61 -34.18 -0.68
CA LYS A 685 -25.84 -35.43 -0.52
C LYS A 685 -26.32 -36.34 0.63
N LYS A 686 -27.44 -36.01 1.31
CA LYS A 686 -28.08 -36.79 2.39
C LYS A 686 -27.22 -37.06 3.64
N VAL A 687 -26.33 -36.13 4.02
CA VAL A 687 -25.54 -36.24 5.26
C VAL A 687 -26.42 -35.95 6.50
N GLU A 688 -26.57 -36.93 7.39
CA GLU A 688 -27.35 -36.78 8.64
C GLU A 688 -26.73 -35.75 9.61
N TYR A 689 -27.55 -35.11 10.44
CA TYR A 689 -27.16 -34.09 11.43
C TYR A 689 -26.32 -32.89 10.88
N SER A 690 -26.20 -32.74 9.56
CA SER A 690 -25.42 -31.69 8.87
C SER A 690 -25.79 -30.25 9.27
N SER A 691 -27.01 -30.01 9.73
CA SER A 691 -27.42 -28.73 10.32
C SER A 691 -26.63 -28.36 11.59
N TYR A 692 -26.09 -29.34 12.32
CA TYR A 692 -25.33 -29.20 13.58
C TYR A 692 -23.81 -29.42 13.42
N MET A 693 -23.33 -29.56 12.17
CA MET A 693 -21.91 -29.69 11.84
C MET A 693 -21.23 -28.32 11.65
N THR A 694 -19.92 -28.27 11.91
CA THR A 694 -19.03 -27.13 11.60
C THR A 694 -18.73 -27.03 10.10
N LYS A 695 -18.10 -25.94 9.66
CA LYS A 695 -17.73 -25.75 8.25
C LYS A 695 -16.74 -26.81 7.78
N GLU A 696 -15.76 -27.14 8.60
CA GLU A 696 -14.75 -28.17 8.34
C GLU A 696 -15.37 -29.57 8.33
N GLU A 697 -16.26 -29.88 9.29
CA GLU A 697 -17.02 -31.14 9.34
C GLU A 697 -17.84 -31.30 8.05
N LEU A 698 -18.53 -30.24 7.59
CA LEU A 698 -19.30 -30.24 6.35
C LEU A 698 -18.44 -30.40 5.10
N VAL A 699 -17.37 -29.62 4.95
CA VAL A 699 -16.42 -29.76 3.83
C VAL A 699 -15.90 -31.19 3.76
N THR A 700 -15.53 -31.76 4.91
CA THR A 700 -15.06 -33.16 4.99
C THR A 700 -16.16 -34.13 4.55
N CYS A 701 -17.40 -34.01 5.05
CA CYS A 701 -18.50 -34.89 4.67
C CYS A 701 -18.95 -34.75 3.19
N ILE A 702 -18.77 -33.57 2.58
CA ILE A 702 -19.17 -33.30 1.18
C ILE A 702 -18.07 -33.73 0.20
N ALA A 703 -16.81 -33.54 0.57
CA ALA A 703 -15.64 -33.96 -0.20
C ALA A 703 -15.35 -35.46 -0.07
N ASP A 704 -15.67 -36.06 1.07
CA ASP A 704 -15.42 -37.46 1.41
C ASP A 704 -16.66 -38.07 2.11
N PRO A 705 -17.56 -38.71 1.34
CA PRO A 705 -18.82 -39.24 1.87
C PRO A 705 -18.65 -40.36 2.89
N ASP A 706 -17.56 -41.14 2.84
CA ASP A 706 -17.38 -42.31 3.70
C ASP A 706 -17.08 -41.91 5.15
N LYS A 707 -16.46 -40.74 5.35
CA LYS A 707 -16.26 -40.13 6.69
C LYS A 707 -17.54 -39.52 7.27
N ALA A 708 -18.56 -39.25 6.45
CA ALA A 708 -19.75 -38.53 6.87
C ALA A 708 -20.56 -39.26 7.95
N THR A 709 -20.64 -40.59 7.90
CA THR A 709 -21.38 -41.41 8.86
C THR A 709 -20.74 -41.38 10.26
N ALA A 710 -19.40 -41.43 10.34
CA ALA A 710 -18.67 -41.39 11.60
C ALA A 710 -18.77 -40.02 12.29
N ILE A 711 -18.63 -38.93 11.51
CA ILE A 711 -18.80 -37.56 12.00
C ILE A 711 -20.26 -37.34 12.45
N SER A 712 -21.24 -37.83 11.69
CA SER A 712 -22.67 -37.79 12.06
C SER A 712 -22.94 -38.44 13.43
N LEU A 713 -22.32 -39.58 13.72
CA LEU A 713 -22.44 -40.27 15.01
C LEU A 713 -21.79 -39.48 16.16
N GLN A 714 -20.61 -38.89 15.95
CA GLN A 714 -19.97 -38.01 16.95
C GLN A 714 -20.83 -36.77 17.25
N VAL A 715 -21.40 -36.13 16.23
CA VAL A 715 -22.31 -34.98 16.36
C VAL A 715 -23.58 -35.39 17.11
N LYS A 716 -24.14 -36.57 16.83
CA LYS A 716 -25.30 -37.12 17.55
C LYS A 716 -25.01 -37.37 19.03
N GLN A 717 -23.82 -37.86 19.37
CA GLN A 717 -23.36 -38.04 20.76
C GLN A 717 -23.20 -36.68 21.47
N ARG A 718 -22.53 -35.71 20.83
CA ARG A 718 -22.37 -34.31 21.28
C ARG A 718 -23.72 -33.64 21.60
N ILE A 719 -24.74 -33.89 20.78
CA ILE A 719 -26.13 -33.41 21.02
C ILE A 719 -26.79 -34.11 22.21
N LYS A 720 -26.51 -35.41 22.42
CA LYS A 720 -27.08 -36.20 23.53
C LYS A 720 -26.48 -35.78 24.88
N GLU A 721 -25.18 -35.51 24.92
CA GLU A 721 -24.44 -35.01 26.08
C GLU A 721 -24.80 -33.56 26.42
N ALA A 722 -24.92 -32.68 25.42
CA ALA A 722 -25.44 -31.33 25.63
C ALA A 722 -26.89 -31.33 26.18
N LYS A 723 -27.70 -32.35 25.85
CA LYS A 723 -29.04 -32.55 26.42
C LYS A 723 -29.04 -33.14 27.84
N SER A 724 -28.06 -33.98 28.21
CA SER A 724 -27.96 -34.48 29.59
C SER A 724 -27.40 -33.40 30.53
N LEU A 725 -26.41 -32.61 30.09
CA LEU A 725 -25.90 -31.46 30.83
C LEU A 725 -27.00 -30.39 31.07
N ARG A 726 -27.85 -30.11 30.07
CA ARG A 726 -29.05 -29.27 30.23
C ARG A 726 -30.12 -29.84 31.17
N ARG A 727 -30.06 -31.13 31.54
CA ARG A 727 -30.91 -31.76 32.56
C ARG A 727 -30.28 -31.80 33.95
N ALA A 728 -28.97 -31.54 34.06
CA ALA A 728 -28.20 -31.63 35.31
C ALA A 728 -27.79 -30.28 35.91
N ALA A 729 -27.93 -29.17 35.16
CA ALA A 729 -27.67 -27.83 35.67
C ALA A 729 -28.86 -27.29 36.51
N PRO A 730 -28.64 -26.75 37.73
CA PRO A 730 -29.68 -26.08 38.50
C PRO A 730 -30.24 -24.86 37.76
N ALA A 731 -31.57 -24.68 37.80
CA ALA A 731 -32.24 -23.68 36.99
C ALA A 731 -32.23 -22.27 37.64
N SER A 732 -31.18 -21.48 37.38
CA SER A 732 -31.25 -20.01 37.39
C SER A 732 -31.15 -19.50 35.95
N LYS A 733 -32.28 -19.43 35.25
CA LYS A 733 -32.35 -19.00 33.84
C LYS A 733 -31.89 -17.55 33.70
N PRO A 734 -30.84 -17.24 32.89
CA PRO A 734 -30.79 -15.95 32.22
C PRO A 734 -32.01 -15.86 31.30
N LYS A 735 -32.67 -14.70 31.28
CA LYS A 735 -33.74 -14.43 30.31
C LYS A 735 -33.12 -14.57 28.90
N PRO A 736 -33.70 -15.33 27.97
CA PRO A 736 -33.18 -15.37 26.61
C PRO A 736 -33.21 -13.95 26.04
N ALA A 737 -32.09 -13.49 25.48
CA ALA A 737 -32.13 -12.34 24.58
C ALA A 737 -33.19 -12.66 23.49
N PRO A 738 -34.08 -11.72 23.16
CA PRO A 738 -35.04 -11.94 22.08
C PRO A 738 -34.28 -12.27 20.80
N LYS A 739 -34.86 -13.11 19.93
CA LYS A 739 -34.33 -13.27 18.58
C LYS A 739 -34.27 -11.87 17.97
N ALA A 740 -33.08 -11.43 17.56
CA ALA A 740 -32.96 -10.23 16.77
C ALA A 740 -33.81 -10.42 15.51
N GLU A 741 -34.89 -9.66 15.43
CA GLU A 741 -35.52 -9.33 14.16
C GLU A 741 -34.44 -8.64 13.31
N VAL A 742 -34.51 -8.78 11.99
CA VAL A 742 -33.61 -7.99 11.13
C VAL A 742 -34.04 -6.54 11.28
N GLU A 743 -33.31 -5.78 12.11
CA GLU A 743 -33.63 -4.37 12.34
C GLU A 743 -33.65 -3.64 10.98
N PRO A 744 -34.76 -2.96 10.63
CA PRO A 744 -34.84 -2.23 9.38
C PRO A 744 -33.75 -1.15 9.31
N ASP A 745 -33.22 -0.89 8.12
CA ASP A 745 -32.17 0.12 7.93
C ASP A 745 -32.74 1.52 8.19
N PRO A 746 -32.17 2.33 9.10
CA PRO A 746 -32.62 3.71 9.31
C PRO A 746 -32.65 4.58 8.05
N PHE A 747 -31.87 4.27 7.01
CA PHE A 747 -31.93 4.99 5.75
C PHE A 747 -33.04 4.52 4.78
N ASP A 748 -33.79 3.45 5.09
CA ASP A 748 -35.03 3.11 4.37
C ASP A 748 -36.20 4.01 4.81
N ASP A 749 -36.27 4.34 6.10
CA ASP A 749 -37.23 5.28 6.68
C ASP A 749 -36.67 5.84 7.99
N LEU A 750 -36.24 7.11 8.01
CA LEU A 750 -35.65 7.72 9.20
C LEU A 750 -36.66 7.89 10.36
N GLU A 751 -37.98 7.69 10.16
CA GLU A 751 -38.93 7.65 11.27
C GLU A 751 -38.71 6.46 12.22
N ILE A 752 -38.00 5.40 11.83
CA ILE A 752 -37.76 4.26 12.73
C ILE A 752 -36.79 4.58 13.87
N ILE A 753 -36.00 5.66 13.77
CA ILE A 753 -35.07 6.02 14.84
C ILE A 753 -35.85 6.40 16.12
N PRO A 754 -35.33 6.11 17.33
CA PRO A 754 -35.98 6.52 18.57
C PRO A 754 -36.30 8.02 18.64
N ARG A 755 -37.47 8.35 19.23
CA ARG A 755 -37.92 9.74 19.43
C ARG A 755 -37.23 10.36 20.64
N THR A 756 -35.96 10.70 20.47
CA THR A 756 -35.13 11.39 21.48
C THR A 756 -34.45 12.62 20.87
N PRO A 757 -34.44 13.77 21.56
CA PRO A 757 -33.73 14.96 21.10
C PRO A 757 -32.20 14.80 21.16
N LEU A 758 -31.71 13.85 21.96
CA LEU A 758 -30.29 13.52 22.08
C LEU A 758 -29.79 12.70 20.88
N GLY A 759 -30.69 12.15 20.06
CA GLY A 759 -30.32 11.30 18.92
C GLY A 759 -29.91 9.88 19.27
N VAL A 760 -29.38 9.18 18.27
CA VAL A 760 -28.84 7.82 18.38
C VAL A 760 -27.58 7.66 17.55
N TYR A 761 -26.68 6.78 17.99
CA TYR A 761 -25.56 6.31 17.19
C TYR A 761 -25.90 4.96 16.55
N ILE A 762 -25.64 4.85 15.24
CA ILE A 762 -25.88 3.65 14.45
C ILE A 762 -24.57 3.12 13.84
N ARG A 763 -24.43 1.79 13.76
CA ARG A 763 -23.29 1.11 13.15
C ARG A 763 -23.44 1.16 11.63
N LYS A 764 -22.58 1.92 10.96
CA LYS A 764 -22.59 2.14 9.51
C LYS A 764 -21.18 2.27 9.00
N ASP A 765 -20.77 1.41 8.07
CA ASP A 765 -19.56 1.57 7.27
C ASP A 765 -19.32 0.49 6.19
N LYS A 766 -18.36 0.77 5.30
CA LYS A 766 -17.51 -0.21 4.60
C LYS A 766 -16.09 0.35 4.34
N GLY A 767 -15.42 0.85 5.39
CA GLY A 767 -14.10 1.48 5.31
C GLY A 767 -14.09 2.98 4.98
N VAL A 768 -15.19 3.69 5.18
CA VAL A 768 -15.37 5.13 4.90
C VAL A 768 -15.44 5.96 6.19
N ILE A 769 -16.20 5.52 7.20
CA ILE A 769 -16.51 6.24 8.43
C ILE A 769 -15.55 5.87 9.55
N GLU A 770 -14.96 6.87 10.22
CA GLU A 770 -14.12 6.63 11.39
C GLU A 770 -14.92 5.91 12.50
N ASN A 771 -14.38 4.80 13.01
CA ASN A 771 -15.01 3.95 14.03
C ASN A 771 -16.36 3.32 13.62
N GLN A 772 -16.77 3.42 12.35
CA GLN A 772 -18.00 2.84 11.81
C GLN A 772 -19.29 3.32 12.51
N GLN A 773 -19.35 4.59 12.91
CA GLN A 773 -20.47 5.17 13.64
C GLN A 773 -20.96 6.48 12.99
N LEU A 774 -22.26 6.53 12.69
CA LEU A 774 -22.98 7.77 12.40
C LEU A 774 -23.92 8.12 13.53
N PHE A 775 -24.08 9.41 13.78
CA PHE A 775 -25.07 9.98 14.68
C PHE A 775 -26.28 10.48 13.88
N ILE A 776 -27.49 10.15 14.31
CA ILE A 776 -28.74 10.65 13.71
C ILE A 776 -29.67 11.16 14.80
N ARG A 777 -30.30 12.32 14.59
CA ARG A 777 -31.43 12.78 15.40
C ARG A 777 -32.51 13.47 14.59
N ARG A 778 -33.72 13.55 15.16
CA ARG A 778 -34.78 14.45 14.68
C ARG A 778 -34.47 15.89 15.07
N ILE A 779 -34.74 16.81 14.16
CA ILE A 779 -34.58 18.25 14.34
C ILE A 779 -35.85 18.99 13.94
N GLU A 780 -36.03 20.18 14.49
CA GLU A 780 -36.99 21.16 14.01
C GLU A 780 -36.27 22.48 13.72
N ILE A 781 -36.53 23.06 12.56
CA ILE A 781 -36.03 24.37 12.12
C ILE A 781 -37.23 25.21 11.72
N ASN A 782 -37.48 26.34 12.40
CA ASN A 782 -38.57 27.27 12.09
C ASN A 782 -39.98 26.62 11.98
N GLY A 783 -40.23 25.55 12.74
CA GLY A 783 -41.49 24.78 12.69
C GLY A 783 -41.56 23.70 11.60
N GLU A 784 -40.54 23.59 10.75
CA GLU A 784 -40.38 22.49 9.81
C GLU A 784 -39.59 21.34 10.45
N MET A 785 -40.03 20.11 10.23
CA MET A 785 -39.46 18.89 10.83
C MET A 785 -38.47 18.22 9.89
N GLY A 786 -37.41 17.66 10.44
CA GLY A 786 -36.38 17.00 9.65
C GLY A 786 -35.40 16.16 10.46
N TYR A 787 -34.28 15.83 9.85
CA TYR A 787 -33.24 14.96 10.40
C TYR A 787 -31.86 15.59 10.28
N GLN A 788 -31.02 15.40 11.28
CA GLN A 788 -29.59 15.72 11.26
C GLN A 788 -28.78 14.42 11.34
N ILE A 789 -27.86 14.23 10.41
CA ILE A 789 -26.91 13.13 10.35
C ILE A 789 -25.51 13.72 10.50
N THR A 790 -24.70 13.19 11.41
CA THR A 790 -23.30 13.65 11.58
C THR A 790 -22.35 12.46 11.74
N GLY A 791 -21.08 12.64 11.38
CA GLY A 791 -20.06 11.62 11.53
C GLY A 791 -18.67 12.15 11.22
N LYS A 792 -17.67 11.27 11.31
CA LYS A 792 -16.32 11.53 10.78
C LYS A 792 -16.02 10.60 9.63
N ILE A 793 -15.57 11.18 8.53
CA ILE A 793 -15.06 10.46 7.37
C ILE A 793 -13.56 10.21 7.55
N SER A 794 -13.08 9.11 6.98
CA SER A 794 -11.66 8.79 6.95
C SER A 794 -10.88 9.62 5.91
N LEU A 795 -9.64 9.94 6.25
CA LEU A 795 -8.72 10.76 5.44
C LEU A 795 -8.72 10.52 3.92
N PRO A 796 -8.71 9.28 3.38
CA PRO A 796 -8.65 9.05 1.92
C PRO A 796 -9.79 9.69 1.11
N TYR A 797 -10.94 9.97 1.73
CA TYR A 797 -12.10 10.55 1.04
C TYR A 797 -12.19 12.08 1.18
N HIS A 798 -11.31 12.73 1.95
CA HIS A 798 -11.45 14.16 2.26
C HIS A 798 -11.38 15.06 1.02
N GLY A 799 -10.39 14.84 0.15
CA GLY A 799 -10.27 15.59 -1.11
C GLY A 799 -11.46 15.38 -2.03
N GLN A 800 -11.90 14.11 -2.16
CA GLN A 800 -13.05 13.72 -2.99
C GLN A 800 -14.35 14.40 -2.54
N ILE A 801 -14.66 14.40 -1.24
CA ILE A 801 -15.91 14.99 -0.72
C ILE A 801 -15.93 16.50 -0.88
N ARG A 802 -14.81 17.19 -0.57
CA ARG A 802 -14.68 18.64 -0.76
C ARG A 802 -14.97 19.01 -2.21
N ASP A 803 -14.38 18.30 -3.15
CA ASP A 803 -14.53 18.56 -4.57
C ASP A 803 -15.94 18.17 -5.07
N ALA A 804 -16.51 17.06 -4.59
CA ALA A 804 -17.89 16.68 -4.90
C ALA A 804 -18.90 17.73 -4.41
N ILE A 805 -18.72 18.30 -3.22
CA ILE A 805 -19.53 19.43 -2.73
C ILE A 805 -19.44 20.62 -3.67
N ARG A 806 -18.23 21.00 -4.12
CA ARG A 806 -18.04 22.11 -5.07
C ARG A 806 -18.67 21.82 -6.44
N ASN A 807 -18.54 20.60 -6.96
CA ASN A 807 -19.18 20.16 -8.21
C ASN A 807 -20.71 20.16 -8.15
N LEU A 808 -21.31 19.98 -6.97
CA LEU A 808 -22.76 20.15 -6.76
C LEU A 808 -23.19 21.64 -6.73
N GLY A 809 -22.30 22.59 -6.99
CA GLY A 809 -22.54 24.02 -6.82
C GLY A 809 -22.39 24.51 -5.38
N GLY A 810 -21.76 23.70 -4.51
CA GLY A 810 -21.39 24.10 -3.16
C GLY A 810 -20.25 25.11 -3.13
N MET A 811 -20.16 25.81 -2.01
CA MET A 811 -19.27 26.94 -1.78
C MET A 811 -18.44 26.73 -0.52
N ASP A 812 -17.28 27.38 -0.43
CA ASP A 812 -16.52 27.42 0.82
C ASP A 812 -17.29 28.28 1.83
N GLY A 813 -17.46 27.76 3.04
CA GLY A 813 -18.22 28.38 4.11
C GLY A 813 -17.63 28.08 5.49
N GLN A 814 -18.48 28.18 6.51
CA GLN A 814 -18.16 27.80 7.88
C GLN A 814 -19.14 26.73 8.32
N LEU A 815 -18.67 25.70 9.03
CA LEU A 815 -19.54 24.79 9.77
C LEU A 815 -20.32 25.61 10.80
N GLN A 816 -21.64 25.40 10.88
CA GLN A 816 -22.50 26.18 11.78
C GLN A 816 -23.20 25.25 12.76
N PHE A 817 -22.83 25.30 14.05
CA PHE A 817 -23.63 24.71 15.11
C PHE A 817 -24.69 25.74 15.54
N PRO A 818 -25.99 25.47 15.37
CA PRO A 818 -27.03 26.39 15.82
C PRO A 818 -27.28 26.23 17.32
N LYS A 819 -27.64 27.33 17.97
CA LYS A 819 -28.19 27.30 19.32
C LYS A 819 -29.50 26.53 19.28
N GLY A 820 -29.89 25.95 20.40
CA GLY A 820 -31.09 25.13 20.43
C GLY A 820 -31.33 24.53 21.79
N TYR A 821 -32.38 23.73 21.88
CA TYR A 821 -32.68 22.95 23.08
C TYR A 821 -33.30 21.61 22.71
N ALA A 822 -33.10 20.66 23.62
CA ALA A 822 -33.65 19.33 23.52
C ALA A 822 -35.10 19.33 24.04
N ASP A 823 -36.07 19.12 23.14
CA ASP A 823 -37.47 18.91 23.52
C ASP A 823 -37.71 17.41 23.73
N PHE A 824 -37.53 16.95 24.96
CA PHE A 824 -37.71 15.55 25.35
C PHE A 824 -39.16 15.07 25.22
N LYS A 825 -40.15 15.97 25.28
CA LYS A 825 -41.57 15.63 25.13
C LYS A 825 -41.96 15.41 23.67
N ALA A 826 -41.42 16.22 22.75
CA ALA A 826 -41.61 16.02 21.32
C ALA A 826 -40.63 15.00 20.70
N GLY A 827 -39.51 14.72 21.38
CA GLY A 827 -38.46 13.82 20.89
C GLY A 827 -37.57 14.44 19.82
N VAL A 828 -37.41 15.77 19.81
CA VAL A 828 -36.71 16.52 18.75
C VAL A 828 -35.78 17.61 19.30
N PHE A 829 -34.68 17.88 18.60
CA PHE A 829 -33.81 19.01 18.91
C PHE A 829 -34.24 20.26 18.11
N ARG A 830 -34.70 21.31 18.81
CA ARG A 830 -35.18 22.54 18.18
C ARG A 830 -34.02 23.50 17.94
N MET A 831 -33.77 23.86 16.69
CA MET A 831 -32.62 24.68 16.26
C MET A 831 -33.03 26.14 15.99
N GLN A 832 -32.20 27.07 16.45
CA GLN A 832 -32.32 28.51 16.24
C GLN A 832 -31.20 28.99 15.31
N LEU A 833 -31.48 29.06 14.00
CA LEU A 833 -30.46 29.42 12.99
C LEU A 833 -29.99 30.89 13.06
N SER A 834 -30.63 31.74 13.87
CA SER A 834 -30.23 33.13 14.10
C SER A 834 -29.01 33.26 15.03
N ASP A 835 -28.69 32.25 15.84
CA ASP A 835 -27.57 32.25 16.78
C ASP A 835 -26.75 30.97 16.52
N THR A 836 -25.55 31.11 15.94
CA THR A 836 -24.73 29.97 15.47
C THR A 836 -23.26 30.12 15.86
N LYS A 837 -22.67 29.08 16.46
CA LYS A 837 -21.23 28.96 16.67
C LYS A 837 -20.59 28.45 15.38
N ARG A 838 -19.50 29.09 14.95
CA ARG A 838 -18.81 28.82 13.68
C ARG A 838 -17.33 28.46 13.90
N PRO A 839 -17.04 27.20 14.27
CA PRO A 839 -15.71 26.82 14.75
C PRO A 839 -14.69 26.46 13.67
N ALA A 840 -15.11 26.18 12.43
CA ALA A 840 -14.22 25.67 11.39
C ALA A 840 -14.68 26.06 9.98
N PRO A 841 -13.75 26.32 9.03
CA PRO A 841 -14.03 26.32 7.61
C PRO A 841 -14.57 24.96 7.14
N ALA A 842 -15.54 24.99 6.23
CA ALA A 842 -16.14 23.79 5.67
C ALA A 842 -16.57 24.02 4.22
N ALA A 843 -16.47 22.98 3.39
CA ALA A 843 -17.19 22.94 2.13
C ALA A 843 -18.70 22.81 2.44
N PHE A 844 -19.52 23.69 1.88
CA PHE A 844 -20.95 23.80 2.17
C PHE A 844 -21.79 23.62 0.91
N TYR A 845 -22.81 22.76 0.98
CA TYR A 845 -23.81 22.57 -0.07
C TYR A 845 -25.21 22.85 0.47
N LYS A 846 -26.05 23.48 -0.36
CA LYS A 846 -27.47 23.74 -0.09
C LYS A 846 -28.30 23.39 -1.32
N GLY A 847 -29.08 22.31 -1.21
CA GLY A 847 -30.19 21.99 -2.11
C GLY A 847 -31.51 22.54 -1.58
N SER A 848 -32.63 22.11 -2.18
CA SER A 848 -33.98 22.55 -1.79
C SER A 848 -34.36 22.10 -0.37
N ASN A 849 -34.13 20.83 -0.05
CA ASN A 849 -34.55 20.20 1.20
C ASN A 849 -33.36 19.63 2.01
N LEU A 850 -32.12 19.86 1.56
CA LEU A 850 -30.92 19.27 2.16
C LEU A 850 -29.78 20.29 2.20
N GLU A 851 -29.15 20.42 3.36
CA GLU A 851 -27.92 21.18 3.57
C GLU A 851 -26.82 20.23 4.06
N SER A 852 -25.56 20.44 3.65
CA SER A 852 -24.44 19.67 4.17
C SER A 852 -23.14 20.45 4.31
N TRP A 853 -22.38 20.16 5.35
CA TRP A 853 -21.07 20.71 5.63
C TRP A 853 -20.03 19.59 5.70
N PHE A 854 -18.83 19.84 5.19
CA PHE A 854 -17.67 18.96 5.34
C PHE A 854 -16.40 19.73 5.70
N VAL A 855 -15.82 19.43 6.86
CA VAL A 855 -14.59 20.07 7.35
C VAL A 855 -13.37 19.30 6.87
N HIS A 856 -12.69 19.85 5.86
CA HIS A 856 -11.47 19.28 5.27
C HIS A 856 -10.17 19.94 5.76
N ASP A 857 -10.25 20.99 6.57
CA ASP A 857 -9.09 21.71 7.12
C ASP A 857 -8.42 20.91 8.24
N GLU A 858 -7.15 20.53 8.02
CA GLU A 858 -6.35 19.77 8.97
C GLU A 858 -5.99 20.55 10.24
N SER A 859 -5.97 21.89 10.18
CA SER A 859 -5.67 22.74 11.33
C SER A 859 -6.71 22.56 12.46
N GLN A 860 -7.94 22.22 12.09
CA GLN A 860 -9.07 21.99 12.99
C GLN A 860 -9.17 20.51 13.39
N LYS A 861 -8.10 19.92 13.94
CA LYS A 861 -7.95 18.46 14.17
C LYS A 861 -9.16 17.77 14.81
N ALA A 862 -9.85 18.41 15.74
CA ALA A 862 -11.05 17.83 16.37
C ALA A 862 -12.23 17.69 15.40
N LEU A 863 -12.34 18.60 14.43
CA LEU A 863 -13.38 18.64 13.39
C LEU A 863 -12.88 18.11 12.02
N TRP A 864 -11.60 17.81 11.84
CA TRP A 864 -11.10 17.26 10.58
C TRP A 864 -11.83 15.96 10.22
N GLY A 865 -12.35 15.89 8.98
CA GLY A 865 -13.20 14.81 8.49
C GLY A 865 -14.66 14.86 8.95
N TYR A 866 -15.07 15.85 9.76
CA TYR A 866 -16.45 15.98 10.21
C TYR A 866 -17.39 16.29 9.04
N ILE A 867 -18.39 15.44 8.88
CA ILE A 867 -19.52 15.65 7.97
C ILE A 867 -20.79 15.89 8.77
N GLU A 868 -21.62 16.81 8.29
CA GLU A 868 -22.96 17.04 8.78
C GLU A 868 -23.92 17.23 7.62
N ILE A 869 -25.07 16.55 7.67
CA ILE A 869 -26.15 16.64 6.71
C ILE A 869 -27.43 16.95 7.49
N ARG A 870 -28.18 17.96 7.05
CA ARG A 870 -29.52 18.29 7.55
C ARG A 870 -30.50 18.12 6.40
N VAL A 871 -31.61 17.42 6.64
CA VAL A 871 -32.63 17.16 5.63
C VAL A 871 -34.02 17.44 6.18
N MET A 872 -34.76 18.31 5.50
CA MET A 872 -36.12 18.75 5.86
C MET A 872 -37.12 18.01 4.97
N ALA A 873 -37.56 16.84 5.45
CA ALA A 873 -38.46 15.93 4.77
C ALA A 873 -39.02 14.88 5.75
N ASP A 874 -40.07 14.16 5.36
CA ASP A 874 -40.52 12.95 6.06
C ASP A 874 -39.45 11.86 6.04
N GLY A 875 -39.54 10.88 6.95
CA GLY A 875 -38.49 9.88 7.17
C GLY A 875 -38.05 9.09 5.92
N LYS A 876 -38.97 8.79 4.99
CA LYS A 876 -38.66 8.02 3.77
C LYS A 876 -37.95 8.89 2.74
N LEU A 877 -38.52 10.06 2.44
CA LEU A 877 -37.90 11.01 1.52
C LEU A 877 -36.55 11.49 2.06
N ALA A 878 -36.44 11.74 3.37
CA ALA A 878 -35.19 12.08 4.04
C ALA A 878 -34.13 10.97 3.89
N GLY A 879 -34.50 9.71 4.11
CA GLY A 879 -33.61 8.55 3.92
C GLY A 879 -33.11 8.43 2.47
N GLN A 880 -34.01 8.59 1.50
CA GLN A 880 -33.66 8.63 0.08
C GLN A 880 -32.71 9.78 -0.26
N LEU A 881 -33.02 11.01 0.14
CA LEU A 881 -32.21 12.20 -0.13
C LEU A 881 -30.81 12.08 0.47
N VAL A 882 -30.67 11.51 1.67
CA VAL A 882 -29.35 11.25 2.28
C VAL A 882 -28.56 10.21 1.49
N ARG A 883 -29.19 9.11 1.04
CA ARG A 883 -28.53 8.09 0.19
C ARG A 883 -28.04 8.68 -1.13
N GLU A 884 -28.90 9.42 -1.83
CA GLU A 884 -28.54 10.11 -3.07
C GLU A 884 -27.40 11.13 -2.85
N HIS A 885 -27.41 11.85 -1.73
CA HIS A 885 -26.36 12.80 -1.40
C HIS A 885 -25.03 12.10 -1.12
N LEU A 886 -25.02 11.03 -0.32
CA LEU A 886 -23.83 10.22 -0.08
C LEU A 886 -23.27 9.60 -1.38
N GLU A 887 -24.13 9.23 -2.34
CA GLU A 887 -23.69 8.79 -3.67
C GLU A 887 -23.09 9.93 -4.51
N LYS A 888 -23.72 11.11 -4.51
CA LYS A 888 -23.17 12.32 -5.18
C LYS A 888 -21.82 12.76 -4.58
N LEU A 889 -21.60 12.54 -3.28
CA LEU A 889 -20.32 12.73 -2.60
C LEU A 889 -19.29 11.61 -2.88
N GLY A 890 -19.67 10.59 -3.64
CA GLY A 890 -18.84 9.42 -3.97
C GLY A 890 -18.55 8.50 -2.77
N ILE A 891 -19.35 8.60 -1.70
CA ILE A 891 -19.18 7.84 -0.44
C ILE A 891 -20.43 7.01 -0.09
N LYS A 892 -21.14 6.48 -1.09
CA LYS A 892 -22.36 5.68 -0.89
C LYS A 892 -22.24 4.54 0.13
N PHE A 893 -21.05 3.97 0.28
CA PHE A 893 -20.79 2.91 1.27
C PHE A 893 -20.83 3.39 2.73
N ALA A 894 -20.79 4.70 3.00
CA ALA A 894 -21.05 5.27 4.33
C ALA A 894 -22.48 4.96 4.84
N GLY A 895 -23.42 4.64 3.94
CA GLY A 895 -24.77 4.19 4.31
C GLY A 895 -24.91 2.69 4.61
N ALA A 896 -23.86 1.89 4.39
CA ALA A 896 -23.92 0.43 4.48
C ALA A 896 -23.75 -0.10 5.91
N THR A 897 -24.27 -1.29 6.20
CA THR A 897 -24.01 -2.01 7.46
C THR A 897 -22.61 -2.65 7.43
N PRO A 898 -21.78 -2.50 8.49
CA PRO A 898 -20.45 -3.12 8.55
C PRO A 898 -20.47 -4.64 8.41
N ALA A 899 -19.42 -5.23 7.83
CA ALA A 899 -19.23 -6.68 7.86
C ALA A 899 -18.73 -7.14 9.24
N GLU A 900 -19.04 -8.39 9.62
CA GLU A 900 -18.58 -9.01 10.88
C GLU A 900 -17.04 -9.04 10.99
N GLU A 901 -16.34 -9.20 9.87
CA GLU A 901 -14.87 -9.14 9.82
C GLU A 901 -14.34 -7.72 10.09
N ASP A 902 -14.95 -6.68 9.50
CA ASP A 902 -14.55 -5.29 9.71
C ASP A 902 -14.81 -4.84 11.16
N ASP A 903 -15.93 -5.26 11.75
CA ASP A 903 -16.26 -5.03 13.17
C ASP A 903 -15.24 -5.70 14.10
N LEU A 904 -14.81 -6.93 13.78
CA LEU A 904 -13.79 -7.65 14.54
C LEU A 904 -12.39 -7.05 14.39
N ILE A 905 -12.03 -6.56 13.19
CA ILE A 905 -10.79 -5.79 12.96
C ILE A 905 -10.80 -4.49 13.79
N LEU A 906 -11.93 -3.77 13.85
CA LEU A 906 -12.08 -2.58 14.69
C LEU A 906 -11.95 -2.92 16.19
N ARG A 907 -12.54 -4.01 16.67
CA ARG A 907 -12.37 -4.48 18.06
C ARG A 907 -10.91 -4.82 18.38
N MET A 908 -10.20 -5.46 17.47
CA MET A 908 -8.77 -5.73 17.62
C MET A 908 -7.92 -4.45 17.63
N SER A 909 -8.26 -3.46 16.80
CA SER A 909 -7.56 -2.17 16.81
C SER A 909 -7.82 -1.37 18.08
N ARG A 910 -9.02 -1.46 18.67
CA ARG A 910 -9.31 -0.89 20.01
C ARG A 910 -8.43 -1.50 21.12
N LEU A 911 -8.22 -2.81 21.12
CA LEU A 911 -7.31 -3.45 22.08
C LEU A 911 -5.86 -2.97 21.91
N LEU A 912 -5.36 -2.90 20.67
CA LEU A 912 -4.04 -2.32 20.41
C LEU A 912 -3.98 -0.85 20.84
N TRP A 913 -5.01 -0.07 20.58
CA TRP A 913 -5.05 1.36 20.91
C TRP A 913 -5.01 1.61 22.42
N GLN A 914 -5.70 0.79 23.21
CA GLN A 914 -5.72 0.91 24.67
C GLN A 914 -4.43 0.38 25.33
N HIS A 915 -3.92 -0.77 24.88
CA HIS A 915 -2.85 -1.50 25.55
C HIS A 915 -1.46 -1.30 24.93
N LYS A 916 -1.39 -0.91 23.65
CA LYS A 916 -0.16 -0.74 22.83
C LYS A 916 -0.26 0.44 21.84
N PRO A 917 -0.58 1.67 22.31
CA PRO A 917 -0.87 2.82 21.44
C PRO A 917 0.23 3.17 20.43
N GLY A 918 1.51 3.09 20.80
CA GLY A 918 2.64 3.34 19.88
C GLY A 918 2.78 2.32 18.74
N VAL A 919 2.13 1.16 18.85
CA VAL A 919 1.95 0.23 17.73
C VAL A 919 0.70 0.62 16.95
N ALA A 920 -0.44 0.78 17.63
CA ALA A 920 -1.74 1.09 17.03
C ALA A 920 -1.72 2.31 16.11
N VAL A 921 -0.96 3.36 16.48
CA VAL A 921 -0.82 4.61 15.72
C VAL A 921 -0.18 4.43 14.33
N ASN A 922 0.56 3.33 14.13
CA ASN A 922 1.23 2.98 12.87
C ASN A 922 0.46 1.93 12.05
N VAL A 923 -0.77 1.57 12.45
CA VAL A 923 -1.57 0.52 11.81
C VAL A 923 -2.70 1.14 11.01
N ASP A 924 -2.56 1.18 9.68
CA ASP A 924 -3.74 1.36 8.81
C ASP A 924 -4.55 0.07 8.78
N ILE A 925 -5.60 0.02 9.62
CA ILE A 925 -6.50 -1.12 9.76
C ILE A 925 -7.17 -1.54 8.46
N LYS A 926 -7.30 -0.64 7.46
CA LYS A 926 -7.92 -0.95 6.17
C LYS A 926 -7.03 -1.80 5.26
N THR A 927 -5.72 -1.82 5.54
CA THR A 927 -4.74 -2.64 4.83
C THR A 927 -4.55 -4.02 5.47
N LYS A 928 -5.21 -4.30 6.61
CA LYS A 928 -5.00 -5.53 7.39
C LYS A 928 -6.17 -6.47 7.24
N THR A 929 -5.86 -7.71 6.88
CA THR A 929 -6.78 -8.85 7.04
C THR A 929 -6.96 -9.21 8.51
N LEU A 930 -8.04 -9.91 8.86
CA LEU A 930 -8.27 -10.41 10.22
C LEU A 930 -7.07 -11.22 10.75
N THR A 931 -6.47 -12.08 9.93
CA THR A 931 -5.29 -12.89 10.30
C THR A 931 -4.08 -12.03 10.65
N GLN A 932 -3.84 -10.94 9.90
CA GLN A 932 -2.74 -10.01 10.19
C GLN A 932 -2.98 -9.23 11.49
N MET A 933 -4.23 -8.85 11.78
CA MET A 933 -4.59 -8.23 13.07
C MET A 933 -4.42 -9.23 14.23
N GLU A 934 -4.90 -10.47 14.08
CA GLU A 934 -4.70 -11.51 15.11
C GLU A 934 -3.21 -11.75 15.38
N GLN A 935 -2.37 -11.82 14.34
CA GLN A 935 -0.93 -11.99 14.52
C GLN A 935 -0.30 -10.77 15.21
N LEU A 936 -0.64 -9.55 14.78
CA LEU A 936 -0.13 -8.32 15.36
C LEU A 936 -0.46 -8.17 16.86
N LEU A 937 -1.64 -8.62 17.29
CA LEU A 937 -2.00 -8.68 18.70
C LEU A 937 -1.09 -9.68 19.46
N ARG A 938 -0.90 -10.89 18.91
CA ARG A 938 -0.04 -11.93 19.52
C ARG A 938 1.40 -11.48 19.65
N ASP A 939 1.96 -10.86 18.60
CA ASP A 939 3.33 -10.34 18.57
C ASP A 939 3.57 -9.25 19.64
N ASN A 940 2.50 -8.56 20.06
CA ASN A 940 2.53 -7.54 21.10
C ASN A 940 2.01 -8.02 22.47
N GLY A 941 1.87 -9.34 22.67
CA GLY A 941 1.49 -9.95 23.94
C GLY A 941 0.01 -9.84 24.30
N LEU A 942 -0.87 -9.54 23.33
CA LEU A 942 -2.32 -9.47 23.50
C LEU A 942 -2.99 -10.73 22.95
N ASN A 943 -3.95 -11.28 23.69
CA ASN A 943 -4.78 -12.39 23.21
C ASN A 943 -5.88 -11.86 22.25
N PRO A 944 -5.92 -12.26 20.96
CA PRO A 944 -6.95 -11.81 20.03
C PRO A 944 -8.37 -12.27 20.40
N GLY A 945 -8.51 -13.28 21.27
CA GLY A 945 -9.80 -13.71 21.82
C GLY A 945 -10.57 -12.57 22.50
N ARG A 946 -9.85 -11.69 23.23
CA ARG A 946 -10.41 -10.53 23.96
C ARG A 946 -11.25 -9.61 23.07
N ALA A 947 -10.98 -9.55 21.76
CA ALA A 947 -11.74 -8.71 20.83
C ALA A 947 -13.21 -9.14 20.70
N ARG A 948 -13.50 -10.45 20.89
CA ARG A 948 -14.85 -11.01 20.89
C ARG A 948 -15.56 -10.82 22.24
N ASP A 949 -14.80 -10.62 23.31
CA ASP A 949 -15.31 -10.40 24.66
C ASP A 949 -15.65 -8.91 24.92
N LEU A 950 -15.17 -7.98 24.07
CA LEU A 950 -15.58 -6.57 24.12
C LEU A 950 -17.11 -6.44 23.91
N VAL A 951 -17.76 -5.62 24.72
CA VAL A 951 -19.20 -5.36 24.63
C VAL A 951 -19.43 -3.94 24.13
N GLU A 952 -20.30 -3.76 23.13
CA GLU A 952 -20.77 -2.41 22.79
C GLU A 952 -21.79 -1.96 23.84
N LYS A 953 -21.51 -0.83 24.51
CA LYS A 953 -22.39 -0.23 25.51
C LYS A 953 -22.62 1.23 25.22
N GLU A 954 -23.79 1.74 25.62
CA GLU A 954 -23.97 3.17 25.79
C GLU A 954 -23.17 3.64 27.01
N VAL A 955 -22.38 4.69 26.81
CA VAL A 955 -21.47 5.24 27.82
C VAL A 955 -21.71 6.72 28.09
N PHE A 956 -22.37 7.43 27.17
CA PHE A 956 -22.68 8.85 27.31
C PHE A 956 -23.80 9.32 26.37
N GLY A 957 -25.02 9.55 26.87
CA GLY A 957 -26.09 10.24 26.12
C GLY A 957 -26.31 9.71 24.70
N ALA A 958 -26.76 8.46 24.58
CA ALA A 958 -26.87 7.66 23.35
C ALA A 958 -25.55 7.33 22.62
N TYR A 959 -24.40 7.91 22.99
CA TYR A 959 -23.09 7.50 22.45
C TYR A 959 -22.70 6.11 22.96
N LYS A 960 -22.37 5.24 22.00
CA LYS A 960 -21.92 3.87 22.25
C LYS A 960 -20.45 3.70 21.90
N THR A 961 -19.76 2.83 22.61
CA THR A 961 -18.39 2.40 22.29
C THR A 961 -18.16 0.98 22.79
N PHE A 962 -17.03 0.39 22.40
CA PHE A 962 -16.60 -0.90 22.93
C PHE A 962 -16.03 -0.75 24.35
N VAL A 963 -16.38 -1.69 25.21
CA VAL A 963 -16.02 -1.73 26.64
C VAL A 963 -15.41 -3.10 26.94
N GLU A 964 -14.28 -3.11 27.63
CA GLU A 964 -13.63 -4.32 28.14
C GLU A 964 -14.08 -4.57 29.59
N GLU A 965 -15.22 -5.23 29.76
CA GLU A 965 -15.83 -5.43 31.08
C GLU A 965 -14.88 -6.11 32.08
N GLY A 966 -14.73 -5.52 33.27
CA GLY A 966 -13.89 -6.05 34.35
C GLY A 966 -12.43 -5.63 34.32
N ILE A 967 -11.93 -5.00 33.25
CA ILE A 967 -10.52 -4.54 33.20
C ILE A 967 -10.22 -3.47 34.27
N SER A 968 -11.23 -2.76 34.77
CA SER A 968 -11.08 -1.80 35.87
C SER A 968 -10.49 -2.44 37.13
N GLU A 969 -10.71 -3.74 37.36
CA GLU A 969 -10.11 -4.47 38.49
C GLU A 969 -8.59 -4.70 38.34
N GLU A 970 -8.06 -4.65 37.11
CA GLU A 970 -6.60 -4.61 36.88
C GLU A 970 -6.04 -3.19 37.12
N TYR A 971 -6.78 -2.15 36.70
CA TYR A 971 -6.39 -0.77 36.97
C TYR A 971 -6.42 -0.45 38.48
N LYS A 972 -7.41 -0.95 39.23
CA LYS A 972 -7.43 -0.88 40.71
C LYS A 972 -6.20 -1.54 41.33
N LYS A 973 -5.79 -2.73 40.85
CA LYS A 973 -4.57 -3.41 41.33
C LYS A 973 -3.30 -2.62 41.01
N ALA A 974 -3.25 -1.88 39.90
CA ALA A 974 -2.17 -0.96 39.57
C ALA A 974 -2.21 0.34 40.39
N GLY A 975 -3.34 0.64 41.03
CA GLY A 975 -3.51 1.70 42.02
C GLY A 975 -4.53 2.78 41.67
N ALA A 976 -5.31 2.64 40.60
CA ALA A 976 -6.39 3.59 40.28
C ALA A 976 -7.59 3.46 41.24
N GLU A 977 -8.14 4.57 41.70
CA GLU A 977 -9.29 4.57 42.62
C GLU A 977 -10.56 5.14 41.95
N TYR A 978 -10.48 6.33 41.33
CA TYR A 978 -11.60 7.00 40.66
C TYR A 978 -11.09 8.04 39.64
N VAL A 979 -11.94 8.49 38.71
CA VAL A 979 -11.63 9.65 37.83
C VAL A 979 -12.47 10.86 38.21
N TRP A 980 -11.94 12.07 38.08
CA TRP A 980 -12.58 13.29 38.58
C TRP A 980 -12.35 14.52 37.73
N ALA A 981 -13.27 15.48 37.78
CA ALA A 981 -13.11 16.77 37.13
C ALA A 981 -13.76 17.90 37.94
N GLY A 982 -13.07 19.05 37.99
CA GLY A 982 -13.57 20.26 38.64
C GLY A 982 -14.42 21.13 37.71
N VAL A 983 -15.44 21.76 38.28
CA VAL A 983 -16.28 22.78 37.62
C VAL A 983 -15.87 24.15 38.17
N SER A 984 -15.88 25.17 37.30
CA SER A 984 -15.38 26.52 37.59
C SER A 984 -15.86 27.09 38.93
N HIS A 985 -14.90 27.61 39.71
CA HIS A 985 -15.03 28.28 41.01
C HIS A 985 -16.47 28.52 41.52
N ASN A 986 -17.03 27.52 42.19
CA ASN A 986 -18.30 27.58 42.93
C ASN A 986 -19.56 27.84 42.08
N ASP A 987 -19.54 27.58 40.78
CA ASP A 987 -20.73 27.71 39.91
C ASP A 987 -21.74 26.56 40.15
N VAL A 988 -22.54 26.73 41.21
CA VAL A 988 -23.60 25.78 41.59
C VAL A 988 -24.66 25.61 40.51
N LYS A 989 -24.92 26.64 39.69
CA LYS A 989 -25.89 26.57 38.60
C LYS A 989 -25.37 25.66 37.50
N ARG A 990 -24.10 25.80 37.12
CA ARG A 990 -23.48 24.93 36.12
C ARG A 990 -23.40 23.48 36.56
N VAL A 991 -23.15 23.22 37.84
CA VAL A 991 -23.19 21.87 38.41
C VAL A 991 -24.61 21.30 38.36
N ALA A 992 -25.63 22.11 38.68
CA ALA A 992 -27.03 21.71 38.56
C ALA A 992 -27.47 21.49 37.10
N ASP A 993 -26.99 22.26 36.13
CA ASP A 993 -27.24 22.01 34.70
C ASP A 993 -26.69 20.64 34.26
N ILE A 994 -25.53 20.22 34.78
CA ILE A 994 -24.90 18.94 34.45
C ILE A 994 -25.66 17.76 35.07
N LEU A 995 -26.22 17.96 36.27
CA LEU A 995 -26.99 16.97 37.03
C LEU A 995 -28.48 16.93 36.67
N ASP A 996 -29.00 17.91 35.92
CA ASP A 996 -30.38 17.99 35.47
C ASP A 996 -30.86 16.69 34.81
N GLU A 997 -32.13 16.32 34.99
CA GLU A 997 -32.70 15.10 34.39
C GLU A 997 -32.47 15.04 32.87
N ASN A 998 -32.50 16.20 32.20
CA ASN A 998 -32.37 16.39 30.76
C ASN A 998 -30.92 16.46 30.26
N SER A 999 -29.93 16.42 31.17
CA SER A 999 -28.50 16.39 30.83
C SER A 999 -27.95 14.96 30.81
N PRO A 1000 -27.13 14.56 29.82
CA PRO A 1000 -26.40 13.28 29.86
C PRO A 1000 -25.19 13.28 30.82
N GLY A 1001 -24.73 14.43 31.29
CA GLY A 1001 -23.56 14.56 32.18
C GLY A 1001 -22.48 15.51 31.65
N LEU A 1002 -21.21 15.22 31.92
CA LEU A 1002 -20.09 16.09 31.53
C LEU A 1002 -19.78 15.93 30.04
N MET A 1003 -20.17 16.92 29.23
CA MET A 1003 -19.93 16.96 27.78
C MET A 1003 -18.54 17.51 27.39
N SER A 1004 -17.99 17.00 26.27
CA SER A 1004 -16.89 17.64 25.54
C SER A 1004 -17.29 18.98 24.91
N THR A 1005 -16.32 19.73 24.36
CA THR A 1005 -16.59 20.99 23.64
C THR A 1005 -17.48 20.77 22.41
N LEU A 1006 -17.19 19.76 21.58
CA LEU A 1006 -18.03 19.46 20.41
C LEU A 1006 -19.40 18.91 20.80
N SER A 1007 -19.50 18.08 21.85
CA SER A 1007 -20.80 17.63 22.33
C SER A 1007 -21.67 18.79 22.82
N ARG A 1008 -21.10 19.80 23.49
CA ARG A 1008 -21.85 21.00 23.89
C ARG A 1008 -22.37 21.80 22.70
N TYR A 1009 -21.55 21.99 21.67
CA TYR A 1009 -22.00 22.64 20.42
C TYR A 1009 -23.12 21.86 19.73
N GLN A 1010 -23.04 20.53 19.69
CA GLN A 1010 -24.13 19.68 19.17
C GLN A 1010 -25.43 19.79 19.99
N HIS A 1011 -25.35 20.10 21.28
CA HIS A 1011 -26.51 20.37 22.14
C HIS A 1011 -26.92 21.86 22.17
N GLY A 1012 -26.32 22.73 21.35
CA GLY A 1012 -26.64 24.16 21.30
C GLY A 1012 -26.13 24.99 22.48
N LEU A 1013 -25.16 24.47 23.23
CA LEU A 1013 -24.58 25.10 24.43
C LEU A 1013 -23.24 25.77 24.11
N PHE A 1014 -23.17 27.10 24.16
CA PHE A 1014 -21.99 27.87 23.69
C PHE A 1014 -21.21 28.62 24.76
N ASP A 1015 -21.82 28.94 25.91
CA ASP A 1015 -21.27 29.91 26.88
C ASP A 1015 -20.28 29.29 27.88
N THR A 1016 -19.64 28.17 27.53
CA THR A 1016 -18.85 27.40 28.50
C THR A 1016 -17.58 26.81 27.86
N GLY A 1017 -16.41 27.05 28.44
CA GLY A 1017 -15.15 26.49 27.95
C GLY A 1017 -13.95 27.15 28.63
N GLY A 1018 -12.78 26.50 28.61
CA GLY A 1018 -11.51 27.14 29.00
C GLY A 1018 -10.74 27.61 27.78
N SER A 1019 -10.52 26.67 26.85
CA SER A 1019 -9.57 26.81 25.75
C SER A 1019 -10.14 26.29 24.43
N GLU A 1020 -11.43 26.54 24.15
CA GLU A 1020 -12.19 25.90 23.06
C GLU A 1020 -11.46 25.85 21.71
N GLY A 1021 -10.79 26.93 21.31
CA GLY A 1021 -10.02 27.00 20.07
C GLY A 1021 -8.76 26.12 20.08
N SER A 1022 -8.04 26.07 21.20
CA SER A 1022 -6.90 25.18 21.39
C SER A 1022 -7.33 23.72 21.35
N ASP A 1023 -8.43 23.38 22.05
CA ASP A 1023 -9.00 22.03 22.07
C ASP A 1023 -9.40 21.57 20.65
N ILE A 1024 -9.96 22.47 19.83
CA ILE A 1024 -10.34 22.16 18.44
C ILE A 1024 -9.10 21.96 17.57
N GLY A 1025 -8.07 22.81 17.73
CA GLY A 1025 -6.84 22.74 16.96
C GLY A 1025 -5.94 21.55 17.31
N SER A 1026 -5.92 21.13 18.57
CA SER A 1026 -5.15 19.98 19.07
C SER A 1026 -5.79 18.64 18.67
N GLY A 1027 -7.13 18.58 18.66
CA GLY A 1027 -7.92 17.35 18.54
C GLY A 1027 -8.74 17.00 19.79
N GLY A 1028 -8.43 17.65 20.92
CA GLY A 1028 -9.03 17.37 22.23
C GLY A 1028 -10.51 17.72 22.35
N ALA A 1029 -11.05 18.65 21.56
CA ALA A 1029 -12.44 19.14 21.70
C ALA A 1029 -13.54 18.09 21.53
N ASP A 1030 -13.23 16.94 20.93
CA ASP A 1030 -14.15 15.78 20.84
C ASP A 1030 -14.23 14.99 22.17
N SER A 1031 -13.38 15.30 23.14
CA SER A 1031 -13.27 14.64 24.44
C SER A 1031 -13.62 15.56 25.62
N ALA A 1032 -14.14 14.97 26.69
CA ALA A 1032 -14.20 15.58 28.02
C ALA A 1032 -12.91 15.24 28.77
N PHE A 1033 -12.40 16.22 29.51
CA PHE A 1033 -11.10 16.19 30.17
C PHE A 1033 -11.33 15.94 31.66
N VAL A 1034 -10.75 14.86 32.18
CA VAL A 1034 -10.80 14.47 33.59
C VAL A 1034 -9.39 14.09 34.08
N ARG A 1035 -9.23 13.87 35.38
CA ARG A 1035 -7.97 13.47 36.01
C ARG A 1035 -8.13 12.12 36.70
N LEU A 1036 -7.04 11.39 36.85
CA LEU A 1036 -7.01 10.12 37.58
C LEU A 1036 -6.61 10.37 39.04
N CYS A 1037 -7.38 9.81 39.98
CA CYS A 1037 -6.90 9.63 41.33
C CYS A 1037 -6.36 8.20 41.50
N CYS A 1038 -5.15 8.11 42.05
CA CYS A 1038 -4.53 6.85 42.43
C CYS A 1038 -4.27 6.80 43.94
N LYS A 1039 -4.21 5.59 44.49
CA LYS A 1039 -4.11 5.26 45.91
C LYS A 1039 -2.96 5.94 46.66
N ARG A 1040 -1.83 6.21 46.01
CA ARG A 1040 -0.70 6.93 46.62
C ARG A 1040 -0.84 8.45 46.64
N ASN A 1041 -1.83 8.98 45.94
CA ASN A 1041 -2.02 10.40 45.68
C ASN A 1041 -3.23 10.95 46.47
N GLU A 1042 -4.21 10.09 46.77
CA GLU A 1042 -5.30 10.36 47.71
C GLU A 1042 -4.75 10.74 49.10
N GLY A 1043 -5.32 11.78 49.70
CA GLY A 1043 -4.89 12.37 50.97
C GLY A 1043 -3.59 13.18 50.91
N VAL A 1044 -2.83 13.12 49.81
CA VAL A 1044 -1.54 13.80 49.65
C VAL A 1044 -1.75 15.20 49.08
N TYR A 1045 -2.21 15.29 47.82
CA TYR A 1045 -2.35 16.53 47.03
C TYR A 1045 -3.68 17.25 47.28
N SER A 1046 -3.74 18.55 47.04
CA SER A 1046 -4.98 19.34 47.12
C SER A 1046 -5.67 19.38 45.76
N TYR A 1047 -7.01 19.31 45.72
CA TYR A 1047 -7.72 19.54 44.46
C TYR A 1047 -7.45 20.95 43.90
N SER A 1048 -7.19 21.95 44.76
CA SER A 1048 -6.85 23.32 44.36
C SER A 1048 -5.59 23.44 43.49
N ASP A 1049 -4.71 22.44 43.52
CA ASP A 1049 -3.42 22.45 42.81
C ASP A 1049 -3.59 22.15 41.30
N HIS A 1050 -4.83 21.96 40.85
CA HIS A 1050 -5.21 21.49 39.52
C HIS A 1050 -6.09 22.50 38.80
N PHE A 1051 -6.03 22.52 37.47
CA PHE A 1051 -6.89 23.40 36.67
C PHE A 1051 -8.38 23.15 36.95
N LYS A 1052 -9.09 24.21 37.36
CA LYS A 1052 -10.49 24.21 37.84
C LYS A 1052 -10.77 23.24 39.00
N GLY A 1053 -9.76 22.70 39.68
CA GLY A 1053 -9.94 21.74 40.75
C GLY A 1053 -10.48 22.34 42.06
N GLY A 1054 -10.33 23.65 42.29
CA GLY A 1054 -10.97 24.35 43.41
C GLY A 1054 -12.48 24.57 43.21
N GLY A 1055 -13.24 24.60 44.31
CA GLY A 1055 -14.68 24.85 44.35
C GLY A 1055 -15.56 23.61 44.44
N ILE A 1056 -15.94 23.03 43.29
CA ILE A 1056 -16.82 21.84 43.20
C ILE A 1056 -16.26 20.85 42.15
N ARG A 1057 -16.27 19.55 42.45
CA ARG A 1057 -15.83 18.48 41.53
C ARG A 1057 -16.80 17.30 41.47
N PHE A 1058 -16.83 16.67 40.31
CA PHE A 1058 -17.47 15.40 40.05
C PHE A 1058 -16.46 14.24 40.17
N HIS A 1059 -16.91 13.10 40.70
CA HIS A 1059 -16.11 11.87 40.87
C HIS A 1059 -16.86 10.69 40.28
N TRP A 1060 -16.27 10.01 39.29
CA TRP A 1060 -16.85 8.88 38.58
C TRP A 1060 -16.19 7.55 38.98
N ASP A 1061 -16.98 6.48 38.93
CA ASP A 1061 -16.48 5.11 39.13
C ASP A 1061 -15.37 4.80 38.11
N ILE A 1062 -14.31 4.15 38.58
CA ILE A 1062 -13.16 3.77 37.76
C ILE A 1062 -13.51 2.80 36.62
N LYS A 1063 -14.71 2.23 36.63
CA LYS A 1063 -15.32 1.53 35.49
C LYS A 1063 -15.46 2.37 34.22
N GLU A 1064 -15.42 3.70 34.29
CA GLU A 1064 -15.27 4.53 33.08
C GLU A 1064 -14.01 4.13 32.29
N LEU A 1065 -12.92 3.72 32.95
CA LEU A 1065 -11.72 3.24 32.25
C LEU A 1065 -11.89 1.87 31.53
N GLU A 1066 -13.02 1.16 31.70
CA GLU A 1066 -13.31 -0.05 30.90
C GLU A 1066 -13.59 0.30 29.43
N ARG A 1067 -13.92 1.55 29.12
CA ARG A 1067 -14.14 2.01 27.74
C ARG A 1067 -12.84 1.93 26.93
N THR A 1068 -12.93 1.56 25.66
CA THR A 1068 -11.76 1.51 24.75
C THR A 1068 -11.59 2.77 23.89
N ASP A 1069 -12.07 3.92 24.38
CA ASP A 1069 -12.09 5.20 23.67
C ASP A 1069 -11.46 6.37 24.45
N TRP A 1070 -10.87 6.11 25.61
CA TRP A 1070 -10.11 7.10 26.38
C TRP A 1070 -8.60 6.96 26.19
N TYR A 1071 -7.93 8.10 26.07
CA TYR A 1071 -6.47 8.22 26.05
C TYR A 1071 -6.03 9.21 27.11
N ALA A 1072 -4.74 9.22 27.45
CA ALA A 1072 -4.24 10.03 28.56
C ALA A 1072 -2.81 10.54 28.35
N TYR A 1073 -2.49 11.61 29.09
CA TYR A 1073 -1.16 12.20 29.25
C TYR A 1073 -0.85 12.40 30.75
N ASN A 1074 0.43 12.45 31.13
CA ASN A 1074 0.85 12.83 32.49
C ASN A 1074 1.28 14.31 32.55
N GLU A 1075 0.82 15.12 31.60
CA GLU A 1075 1.12 16.56 31.44
C GLU A 1075 0.00 17.23 30.61
N ASP A 1076 -0.14 18.55 30.74
CA ASP A 1076 -1.10 19.33 29.94
C ASP A 1076 -0.65 19.38 28.48
N ASN A 1077 -1.51 18.90 27.60
CA ASN A 1077 -1.29 18.82 26.16
C ASN A 1077 -2.56 19.17 25.37
N PHE A 1078 -3.53 19.86 26.00
CA PHE A 1078 -4.84 20.21 25.39
C PHE A 1078 -5.56 19.02 24.72
N GLY A 1079 -5.32 17.78 25.19
CA GLY A 1079 -5.84 16.56 24.57
C GLY A 1079 -5.36 16.33 23.13
N SER A 1080 -4.16 16.77 22.75
CA SER A 1080 -3.66 16.69 21.37
C SER A 1080 -3.65 15.28 20.81
N ILE A 1081 -3.96 15.16 19.51
CA ILE A 1081 -3.85 13.92 18.73
C ILE A 1081 -2.73 13.97 17.67
N ARG A 1082 -1.88 14.99 17.74
CA ARG A 1082 -0.78 15.21 16.77
C ARG A 1082 0.45 14.39 17.15
N PHE A 1083 1.13 13.82 16.16
CA PHE A 1083 2.32 12.99 16.40
C PHE A 1083 3.53 13.82 16.88
N SER A 1084 3.58 15.10 16.51
CA SER A 1084 4.54 16.10 17.00
C SER A 1084 4.42 16.36 18.51
N ASP A 1085 3.23 16.13 19.06
CA ASP A 1085 2.84 16.49 20.42
C ASP A 1085 2.80 15.24 21.32
N GLY A 1086 3.60 14.21 20.98
CA GLY A 1086 3.73 12.98 21.78
C GLY A 1086 2.55 11.98 21.68
N PHE A 1087 1.54 12.17 20.83
CA PHE A 1087 0.38 11.26 20.76
C PHE A 1087 0.75 9.80 20.42
N LYS A 1088 1.86 9.58 19.70
CA LYS A 1088 2.43 8.27 19.38
C LYS A 1088 3.19 7.63 20.56
N ASP A 1089 3.71 8.45 21.47
CA ASP A 1089 4.61 8.05 22.57
C ASP A 1089 3.85 7.81 23.89
N ARG A 1090 2.52 7.96 23.86
CA ARG A 1090 1.62 7.63 24.98
C ARG A 1090 1.83 6.20 25.48
N LYS A 1091 1.64 5.99 26.78
CA LYS A 1091 1.70 4.67 27.41
C LYS A 1091 0.38 3.92 27.25
N GLY A 1092 0.46 2.59 27.27
CA GLY A 1092 -0.73 1.73 27.39
C GLY A 1092 -1.42 1.97 28.74
N ALA A 1093 -2.73 1.75 28.79
CA ALA A 1093 -3.59 2.11 29.92
C ALA A 1093 -3.04 1.70 31.30
N ILE A 1094 -2.66 0.43 31.46
CA ILE A 1094 -2.13 -0.12 32.71
C ILE A 1094 -0.80 0.54 33.13
N ASP A 1095 0.03 0.96 32.17
CA ASP A 1095 1.33 1.58 32.43
C ASP A 1095 1.20 3.08 32.70
N HIS A 1096 0.21 3.76 32.13
CA HIS A 1096 -0.18 5.11 32.53
C HIS A 1096 -0.73 5.14 33.97
N VAL A 1097 -1.61 4.20 34.35
CA VAL A 1097 -2.09 4.08 35.75
C VAL A 1097 -0.94 3.88 36.73
N LYS A 1098 0.02 3.00 36.41
CA LYS A 1098 1.23 2.80 37.22
C LYS A 1098 2.07 4.07 37.30
N GLU A 1099 2.23 4.81 36.20
CA GLU A 1099 2.97 6.08 36.19
C GLU A 1099 2.31 7.10 37.12
N VAL A 1100 1.03 7.41 36.94
CA VAL A 1100 0.32 8.40 37.77
C VAL A 1100 0.32 8.01 39.26
N ASN A 1101 0.30 6.70 39.59
CA ASN A 1101 0.42 6.20 40.96
C ASN A 1101 1.85 6.26 41.53
N ASN A 1102 2.90 6.38 40.70
CA ASN A 1102 4.30 6.47 41.17
C ASN A 1102 4.86 7.89 41.12
N ASP A 1103 4.47 8.69 40.12
CA ASP A 1103 4.97 10.03 39.84
C ASP A 1103 3.79 10.93 39.40
N TYR A 1104 3.14 11.54 40.38
CA TYR A 1104 1.90 12.27 40.18
C TYR A 1104 2.13 13.69 39.67
N ASN A 1105 1.52 14.01 38.53
CA ASN A 1105 1.51 15.35 37.95
C ASN A 1105 0.09 15.94 38.00
N SER A 1106 -0.07 17.22 38.35
CA SER A 1106 -1.39 17.89 38.35
C SER A 1106 -1.98 18.10 36.94
N GLY A 1107 -1.13 17.97 35.90
CA GLY A 1107 -1.48 17.85 34.50
C GLY A 1107 -1.78 16.42 34.01
N ASN A 1108 -1.95 15.42 34.90
CA ASN A 1108 -2.45 14.12 34.45
C ASN A 1108 -3.88 14.27 33.91
N GLU A 1109 -4.06 14.11 32.60
CA GLU A 1109 -5.34 14.32 31.92
C GLU A 1109 -5.74 13.10 31.12
N ILE A 1110 -6.99 12.68 31.31
CA ILE A 1110 -7.66 11.60 30.59
C ILE A 1110 -8.77 12.21 29.73
N MET A 1111 -8.74 11.88 28.44
CA MET A 1111 -9.61 12.39 27.40
C MET A 1111 -10.65 11.33 27.04
N PHE A 1112 -11.85 11.41 27.62
CA PHE A 1112 -12.99 10.55 27.28
C PHE A 1112 -13.78 11.11 26.10
N ARG A 1113 -13.94 10.37 25.00
CA ARG A 1113 -14.68 10.85 23.83
C ARG A 1113 -16.15 11.12 24.18
N LYS A 1114 -16.70 12.20 23.62
CA LYS A 1114 -18.03 12.79 23.82
C LYS A 1114 -18.35 13.29 25.24
N GLY A 1115 -18.07 12.50 26.28
CA GLY A 1115 -18.36 12.88 27.66
C GLY A 1115 -18.28 11.74 28.66
N LEU A 1116 -18.66 12.04 29.91
CA LEU A 1116 -18.87 11.06 30.99
C LEU A 1116 -20.30 11.17 31.52
N SER A 1117 -20.93 10.03 31.76
CA SER A 1117 -22.33 9.95 32.19
C SER A 1117 -22.50 10.43 33.62
N LYS A 1118 -23.57 11.17 33.92
CA LYS A 1118 -23.93 11.48 35.31
C LYS A 1118 -24.30 10.24 36.12
N GLU A 1119 -24.76 9.17 35.45
CA GLU A 1119 -25.21 7.91 36.07
C GLU A 1119 -24.06 7.08 36.68
N HIS A 1120 -22.81 7.39 36.32
CA HIS A 1120 -21.61 6.72 36.85
C HIS A 1120 -20.91 7.53 37.95
N LEU A 1121 -21.52 8.62 38.44
CA LEU A 1121 -21.00 9.42 39.55
C LEU A 1121 -21.10 8.67 40.88
N ILE A 1122 -20.01 8.66 41.64
CA ILE A 1122 -19.98 8.10 43.01
C ILE A 1122 -20.52 9.12 44.02
N TYR A 1123 -20.04 10.37 43.88
CA TYR A 1123 -20.36 11.55 44.69
C TYR A 1123 -19.88 12.85 44.01
N VAL A 1124 -20.29 14.00 44.55
CA VAL A 1124 -19.75 15.34 44.24
C VAL A 1124 -18.98 15.84 45.47
N SER A 1125 -17.81 16.46 45.29
CA SER A 1125 -17.09 17.09 46.41
C SER A 1125 -17.01 18.61 46.27
N CYS A 1126 -17.03 19.32 47.40
CA CYS A 1126 -16.91 20.77 47.49
C CYS A 1126 -15.88 21.19 48.56
N ASP A 1127 -15.33 22.40 48.47
CA ASP A 1127 -14.22 22.83 49.35
C ASP A 1127 -14.63 23.09 50.79
N ASN A 1128 -15.90 23.46 51.03
CA ASN A 1128 -16.42 23.80 52.35
C ASN A 1128 -17.96 23.68 52.40
N GLU A 1129 -18.50 23.71 53.63
CA GLU A 1129 -19.92 23.55 53.89
C GLU A 1129 -20.79 24.68 53.29
N ALA A 1130 -20.26 25.90 53.11
CA ALA A 1130 -21.04 26.98 52.51
C ALA A 1130 -21.34 26.71 51.03
N ILE A 1131 -20.37 26.17 50.29
CA ILE A 1131 -20.54 25.71 48.90
C ILE A 1131 -21.48 24.50 48.85
N ARG A 1132 -21.31 23.53 49.76
CA ARG A 1132 -22.20 22.35 49.89
C ARG A 1132 -23.67 22.77 49.99
N GLN A 1133 -23.97 23.64 50.94
CA GLN A 1133 -25.31 24.13 51.20
C GLN A 1133 -25.87 25.00 50.06
N ALA A 1134 -25.01 25.74 49.34
CA ALA A 1134 -25.42 26.46 48.15
C ALA A 1134 -25.84 25.52 47.01
N LEU A 1135 -25.06 24.46 46.76
CA LEU A 1135 -25.38 23.46 45.74
C LEU A 1135 -26.65 22.67 46.07
N ILE A 1136 -26.80 22.21 47.32
CA ILE A 1136 -28.01 21.51 47.77
C ILE A 1136 -29.27 22.36 47.57
N ARG A 1137 -29.20 23.67 47.85
CA ARG A 1137 -30.33 24.60 47.61
C ARG A 1137 -30.64 24.78 46.12
N GLU A 1138 -29.63 24.92 45.26
CA GLU A 1138 -29.83 25.06 43.81
C GLU A 1138 -30.47 23.79 43.23
N LEU A 1139 -29.99 22.59 43.59
CA LEU A 1139 -30.56 21.33 43.13
C LEU A 1139 -32.01 21.15 43.57
N ARG A 1140 -32.31 21.42 44.85
CA ARG A 1140 -33.70 21.40 45.37
C ARG A 1140 -34.61 22.42 44.69
N SER A 1141 -34.09 23.60 44.32
CA SER A 1141 -34.86 24.63 43.60
C SER A 1141 -35.30 24.16 42.19
N ARG A 1142 -34.58 23.19 41.62
CA ARG A 1142 -34.90 22.52 40.34
C ARG A 1142 -35.68 21.21 40.51
N GLY A 1143 -36.08 20.86 41.74
CA GLY A 1143 -36.81 19.62 42.04
C GLY A 1143 -35.94 18.37 42.20
N ILE A 1144 -34.61 18.48 42.11
CA ILE A 1144 -33.68 17.37 42.32
C ILE A 1144 -33.51 17.17 43.84
N ASN A 1145 -33.94 16.03 44.36
CA ASN A 1145 -33.95 15.73 45.81
C ASN A 1145 -33.02 14.57 46.21
N ASP A 1146 -32.67 13.71 45.24
CA ASP A 1146 -31.71 12.63 45.35
C ASP A 1146 -31.00 12.46 43.99
N ILE A 1147 -29.84 11.80 43.99
CA ILE A 1147 -29.08 11.47 42.78
C ILE A 1147 -28.64 10.01 42.90
N GLY A 1148 -28.99 9.18 41.91
CA GLY A 1148 -28.71 7.75 41.95
C GLY A 1148 -29.31 7.02 43.16
N GLY A 1149 -30.41 7.52 43.73
CA GLY A 1149 -31.03 7.00 44.95
C GLY A 1149 -30.36 7.41 46.26
N LYS A 1150 -29.31 8.24 46.23
CA LYS A 1150 -28.67 8.83 47.42
C LYS A 1150 -29.21 10.23 47.68
N SER A 1151 -29.47 10.56 48.94
CA SER A 1151 -29.85 11.93 49.34
C SER A 1151 -28.77 12.93 48.94
N LEU A 1152 -29.14 14.19 48.64
CA LEU A 1152 -28.16 15.23 48.32
C LEU A 1152 -27.11 15.43 49.43
N GLU A 1153 -27.53 15.27 50.69
CA GLU A 1153 -26.64 15.34 51.84
C GLU A 1153 -25.60 14.20 51.89
N GLU A 1154 -25.92 13.01 51.40
CA GLU A 1154 -24.98 11.88 51.28
C GLU A 1154 -24.11 12.01 50.03
N PHE A 1155 -24.70 12.44 48.92
CA PHE A 1155 -24.05 12.50 47.61
C PHE A 1155 -23.09 13.69 47.46
N ILE A 1156 -23.29 14.78 48.19
CA ILE A 1156 -22.42 15.97 48.15
C ILE A 1156 -21.61 16.03 49.43
N ILE A 1157 -20.29 15.90 49.33
CA ILE A 1157 -19.36 15.85 50.48
C ILE A 1157 -18.41 17.05 50.51
N VAL A 1158 -17.86 17.37 51.69
CA VAL A 1158 -16.76 18.33 51.81
C VAL A 1158 -15.42 17.57 51.75
N LYS A 1159 -14.64 17.78 50.69
CA LYS A 1159 -13.30 17.17 50.51
C LYS A 1159 -12.40 18.14 49.74
N THR A 1160 -11.29 18.54 50.35
CA THR A 1160 -10.32 19.51 49.79
C THR A 1160 -9.08 18.84 49.19
N LYS A 1161 -8.69 17.67 49.70
CA LYS A 1161 -7.62 16.83 49.16
C LYS A 1161 -8.16 15.76 48.21
N LEU A 1162 -7.30 15.29 47.29
CA LEU A 1162 -7.55 14.08 46.50
C LEU A 1162 -7.95 12.89 47.38
#